data_AF-A0A8S1VSK3-F1
#
_entry.id   AF-A0A8S1VSK3-F1
#
_cell.length_a   1.000
_cell.length_b   1.000
_cell.length_c   1.000
_cell.angle_alpha   90.00
_cell.angle_beta   90.00
_cell.angle_gamma   90.00
#
_symmetry.space_group_name_H-M   'P 1'
#
loop_
_entity.id
_entity.type
_entity.pdbx_description
1 polymer ?
#
loop_
_entity_poly.entity_id
_entity_poly.type
_entity_poly.pdbx_seq_one_letter_code
_entity_poly.pdbx_strand_id
1 'polypeptide(L)'
;MKNHYNTLGLQRDAEQKQIKEAYHKLALEWHPDKNMNNRTQAIIQFQEISEAYNTLSKQEQKKIYDYNLDQKEIIRSFNKRQQVQEKELLNQLTKEFNLSDNYFKNIPIQQKMSKILQINSQIEWISRVNGLKKNNEFIIIILIFFKSLLTFSIIIIITDFNNFFLCQYLQSLQKSMKINDDLQKELSLQNLQSLQQKQKDSISTKNQKASFLKCIVLILGTFLMFGNNYSFDNPQALQTQLIEQLDITISQFNLLYSAFAFPNIFLTLIGGVITNILGVRVAIIGFSLAIVIAQLIISFGGLYQNFWLMLVGRIIFGTASENLLIAQTTIIGKWFRGKELSTAIGYVMAIPEFACGMNSFITPIIYNAFGHLAYPLFFSAFLCFLSFLCGVILCILDKKNDQQLMELNQEIHTNDKVSFSDIKNFTYTFWTLIIVCALQIGSYTPFLDNANDFLQQKFDFTYLQSGRLLTLTYLAAAILSPLIGPYVDQVGKRRLFILATCLCYILTHFLFGIMKSSHEGHPNYVSIIPLILLGLSYSMYCCIIIPTVQYAVPQRVVGTAFGFVGMFTNTAMTLFPIIAAQIVQNSVDAEQGYSLVGYFYCGISIIGLGFTISLYYFDTQNSIVLDFVNPESPTLEEKEFQENKQFQCNKEKLIEI
;
A
#
# COMPACT_ATOMS: atom_id res chain seq x y z
N MET A 1 -41.56 -18.74 -21.67
CA MET A 1 -41.15 -19.76 -20.67
C MET A 1 -42.41 -20.42 -20.14
N LYS A 2 -42.43 -21.74 -20.06
CA LYS A 2 -43.50 -22.48 -19.37
C LYS A 2 -43.43 -22.14 -17.87
N ASN A 3 -44.55 -21.77 -17.28
CA ASN A 3 -44.74 -21.68 -15.83
C ASN A 3 -45.71 -22.80 -15.40
N HIS A 4 -45.90 -23.05 -14.11
CA HIS A 4 -46.72 -24.16 -13.64
C HIS A 4 -48.20 -24.04 -14.06
N TYR A 5 -48.71 -22.82 -14.24
CA TYR A 5 -50.04 -22.58 -14.81
C TYR A 5 -50.12 -23.02 -16.27
N ASN A 6 -49.13 -22.67 -17.09
CA ASN A 6 -49.01 -23.10 -18.49
C ASN A 6 -48.82 -24.62 -18.60
N THR A 7 -48.13 -25.25 -17.64
CA THR A 7 -47.96 -26.72 -17.58
C THR A 7 -49.29 -27.43 -17.32
N LEU A 8 -50.18 -26.84 -16.51
CA LEU A 8 -51.54 -27.37 -16.29
C LEU A 8 -52.59 -26.84 -17.29
N GLY A 9 -52.20 -25.94 -18.21
CA GLY A 9 -53.13 -25.32 -19.16
C GLY A 9 -54.13 -24.36 -18.52
N LEU A 10 -53.78 -23.74 -17.40
CA LEU A 10 -54.64 -22.89 -16.59
C LEU A 10 -54.19 -21.42 -16.63
N GLN A 11 -55.11 -20.51 -16.31
CA GLN A 11 -54.79 -19.12 -16.02
C GLN A 11 -54.40 -18.94 -14.54
N ARG A 12 -53.74 -17.83 -14.22
CA ARG A 12 -53.14 -17.59 -12.89
C ARG A 12 -54.19 -17.42 -11.78
N ASP A 13 -55.37 -16.96 -12.16
CA ASP A 13 -56.56 -16.82 -11.32
C ASP A 13 -57.30 -18.14 -11.06
N ALA A 14 -56.84 -19.27 -11.61
CA ALA A 14 -57.52 -20.56 -11.48
C ALA A 14 -57.76 -20.97 -10.02
N GLU A 15 -58.98 -21.41 -9.75
CA GLU A 15 -59.43 -21.90 -8.45
C GLU A 15 -58.86 -23.30 -8.15
N GLN A 16 -58.80 -23.66 -6.87
CA GLN A 16 -58.27 -24.96 -6.43
C GLN A 16 -58.97 -26.16 -7.08
N LYS A 17 -60.28 -26.03 -7.34
CA LYS A 17 -61.07 -27.04 -8.04
C LYS A 17 -60.58 -27.24 -9.48
N GLN A 18 -60.30 -26.16 -10.20
CA GLN A 18 -59.81 -26.18 -11.58
C GLN A 18 -58.38 -26.75 -11.67
N ILE A 19 -57.52 -26.42 -10.70
CA ILE A 19 -56.15 -26.98 -10.58
C ILE A 19 -56.19 -28.50 -10.42
N LYS A 20 -57.09 -29.00 -9.58
CA LYS A 20 -57.26 -30.44 -9.34
C LYS A 20 -57.85 -31.17 -10.55
N GLU A 21 -58.85 -30.60 -11.20
CA GLU A 21 -59.45 -31.16 -12.42
C GLU A 21 -58.45 -31.24 -13.57
N ALA A 22 -57.66 -30.17 -13.78
CA ALA A 22 -56.61 -30.14 -14.80
C ALA A 22 -55.51 -31.19 -14.55
N TYR A 23 -55.07 -31.33 -13.29
CA TYR A 23 -54.12 -32.37 -12.91
C TYR A 23 -54.65 -33.76 -13.21
N HIS A 24 -55.88 -34.09 -12.80
CA HIS A 24 -56.45 -35.42 -13.05
C HIS A 24 -56.56 -35.74 -14.55
N LYS A 25 -56.98 -34.76 -15.37
CA LYS A 25 -57.08 -34.91 -16.82
C LYS A 25 -55.70 -35.19 -17.45
N LEU A 26 -54.71 -34.35 -17.13
CA LEU A 26 -53.37 -34.44 -17.71
C LEU A 26 -52.57 -35.63 -17.18
N ALA A 27 -52.75 -36.01 -15.92
CA ALA A 27 -52.12 -37.20 -15.32
C ALA A 27 -52.65 -38.50 -15.95
N LEU A 28 -53.95 -38.54 -16.31
CA LEU A 28 -54.54 -39.67 -17.04
C LEU A 28 -54.08 -39.72 -18.50
N GLU A 29 -53.93 -38.56 -19.14
CA GLU A 29 -53.48 -38.44 -20.53
C GLU A 29 -52.01 -38.84 -20.68
N TRP A 30 -51.15 -38.40 -19.76
CA TRP A 30 -49.70 -38.63 -19.78
C TRP A 30 -49.24 -39.78 -18.89
N HIS A 31 -50.15 -40.64 -18.44
CA HIS A 31 -49.79 -41.80 -17.62
C HIS A 31 -48.83 -42.73 -18.40
N PRO A 32 -47.69 -43.17 -17.82
CA PRO A 32 -46.71 -44.00 -18.50
C PRO A 32 -47.29 -45.31 -19.08
N ASP A 33 -48.28 -45.89 -18.40
CA ASP A 33 -48.92 -47.15 -18.81
C ASP A 33 -49.87 -46.99 -20.01
N LYS A 34 -50.40 -45.79 -20.26
CA LYS A 34 -51.24 -45.50 -21.43
C LYS A 34 -50.42 -45.08 -22.65
N ASN A 35 -49.17 -44.70 -22.46
CA ASN A 35 -48.28 -44.16 -23.49
C ASN A 35 -47.04 -45.04 -23.69
N MET A 36 -47.24 -46.36 -23.83
CA MET A 36 -46.15 -47.34 -23.92
C MET A 36 -45.19 -47.08 -25.10
N ASN A 37 -45.69 -46.56 -26.23
CA ASN A 37 -44.89 -46.25 -27.42
C ASN A 37 -44.05 -44.96 -27.28
N ASN A 38 -44.34 -44.11 -26.28
CA ASN A 38 -43.64 -42.84 -26.04
C ASN A 38 -43.39 -42.61 -24.54
N ARG A 39 -42.92 -43.68 -23.88
CA ARG A 39 -42.82 -43.77 -22.42
C ARG A 39 -41.92 -42.70 -21.81
N THR A 40 -40.79 -42.39 -22.44
CA THR A 40 -39.82 -41.41 -21.93
C THR A 40 -40.42 -40.00 -21.88
N GLN A 41 -41.11 -39.58 -22.94
CA GLN A 41 -41.76 -38.27 -22.99
C GLN A 41 -42.94 -38.19 -22.01
N ALA A 42 -43.70 -39.28 -21.87
CA ALA A 42 -44.79 -39.37 -20.91
C ALA A 42 -44.31 -39.24 -19.47
N ILE A 43 -43.19 -39.87 -19.11
CA ILE A 43 -42.58 -39.72 -17.76
C ILE A 43 -42.19 -38.26 -17.48
N ILE A 44 -41.53 -37.59 -18.43
CA ILE A 44 -41.10 -36.19 -18.26
C ILE A 44 -42.32 -35.27 -18.09
N GLN A 45 -43.33 -35.40 -18.96
CA GLN A 45 -44.53 -34.58 -18.85
C GLN A 45 -45.30 -34.87 -17.55
N PHE A 46 -45.41 -36.14 -17.15
CA PHE A 46 -46.06 -36.53 -15.90
C PHE A 46 -45.36 -35.94 -14.66
N GLN A 47 -44.02 -35.90 -14.67
CA GLN A 47 -43.23 -35.25 -13.62
C GLN A 47 -43.49 -33.74 -13.58
N GLU A 48 -43.43 -33.04 -14.72
CA GLU A 48 -43.71 -31.61 -14.81
C GLU A 48 -45.14 -31.25 -14.32
N ILE A 49 -46.13 -32.07 -14.70
CA ILE A 49 -47.54 -31.92 -14.29
C ILE A 49 -47.69 -32.13 -12.77
N SER A 50 -47.00 -33.14 -12.22
CA SER A 50 -47.04 -33.45 -10.78
C SER A 50 -46.38 -32.35 -9.94
N GLU A 51 -45.25 -31.81 -10.40
CA GLU A 51 -44.57 -30.68 -9.75
C GLU A 51 -45.41 -29.41 -9.78
N ALA A 52 -46.06 -29.12 -10.92
CA ALA A 52 -46.97 -28.00 -11.07
C ALA A 52 -48.18 -28.12 -10.12
N TYR A 53 -48.79 -29.30 -10.03
CA TYR A 53 -49.90 -29.54 -9.11
C TYR A 53 -49.47 -29.45 -7.65
N ASN A 54 -48.34 -30.03 -7.27
CA ASN A 54 -47.84 -29.98 -5.89
C ASN A 54 -47.61 -28.54 -5.41
N THR A 55 -47.13 -27.68 -6.30
CA THR A 55 -46.87 -26.27 -6.01
C THR A 55 -48.14 -25.42 -5.98
N LEU A 56 -49.07 -25.64 -6.92
CA LEU A 56 -50.28 -24.81 -7.07
C LEU A 56 -51.47 -25.25 -6.20
N SER A 57 -51.53 -26.53 -5.82
CA SER A 57 -52.63 -27.10 -5.00
C SER A 57 -52.61 -26.62 -3.54
N LYS A 58 -51.44 -26.22 -3.03
CA LYS A 58 -51.29 -25.71 -1.66
C LYS A 58 -51.34 -24.18 -1.68
N GLN A 59 -52.30 -23.61 -0.95
CA GLN A 59 -52.56 -22.17 -0.96
C GLN A 59 -51.32 -21.32 -0.59
N GLU A 60 -50.51 -21.78 0.37
CA GLU A 60 -49.28 -21.10 0.78
C GLU A 60 -48.17 -21.17 -0.28
N GLN A 61 -47.99 -22.32 -0.91
CA GLN A 61 -46.99 -22.52 -1.98
C GLN A 61 -47.39 -21.78 -3.26
N LYS A 62 -48.69 -21.75 -3.59
CA LYS A 62 -49.24 -20.95 -4.70
C LYS A 62 -48.91 -19.46 -4.52
N LYS A 63 -49.11 -18.91 -3.31
CA LYS A 63 -48.78 -17.50 -2.99
C LYS A 63 -47.30 -17.19 -3.17
N ILE A 64 -46.41 -18.06 -2.68
CA ILE A 64 -44.96 -17.89 -2.82
C ILE A 64 -44.54 -17.98 -4.30
N TYR A 65 -45.12 -18.91 -5.04
CA TYR A 65 -44.86 -19.09 -6.46
C TYR A 65 -45.32 -17.87 -7.28
N ASP A 66 -46.51 -17.35 -7.00
CA ASP A 66 -47.06 -16.14 -7.61
C ASP A 66 -46.18 -14.92 -7.33
N TYR A 67 -45.74 -14.72 -6.09
CA TYR A 67 -44.83 -13.63 -5.72
C TYR A 67 -43.50 -13.70 -6.50
N ASN A 68 -42.93 -14.89 -6.65
CA ASN A 68 -41.68 -15.09 -7.40
C ASN A 68 -41.85 -14.87 -8.91
N LEU A 69 -43.03 -15.18 -9.46
CA LEU A 69 -43.38 -14.88 -10.85
C LEU A 69 -43.44 -13.36 -11.09
N ASP A 70 -44.09 -12.61 -10.20
CA ASP A 70 -44.18 -11.15 -10.29
C ASP A 70 -42.80 -10.49 -10.23
N GLN A 71 -41.94 -10.93 -9.31
CA GLN A 71 -40.56 -10.44 -9.21
C GLN A 71 -39.77 -10.68 -10.50
N LYS A 72 -39.90 -11.86 -11.12
CA LYS A 72 -39.25 -12.18 -12.40
C LYS A 72 -39.76 -11.30 -13.54
N GLU A 73 -41.05 -10.98 -13.58
CA GLU A 73 -41.62 -10.08 -14.59
C GLU A 73 -41.19 -8.63 -14.39
N ILE A 74 -41.13 -8.14 -13.15
CA ILE A 74 -40.65 -6.80 -12.80
C ILE A 74 -39.19 -6.63 -13.25
N ILE A 75 -38.30 -7.55 -12.85
CA ILE A 75 -36.87 -7.54 -13.23
C ILE A 75 -36.72 -7.57 -14.75
N ARG A 76 -37.53 -8.38 -15.45
CA ARG A 76 -37.49 -8.45 -16.91
C ARG A 76 -37.96 -7.16 -17.58
N SER A 77 -39.01 -6.53 -17.06
CA SER A 77 -39.51 -5.24 -17.55
C SER A 77 -38.50 -4.12 -17.35
N PHE A 78 -37.74 -4.17 -16.25
CA PHE A 78 -36.67 -3.23 -15.92
C PHE A 78 -35.49 -3.42 -16.88
N ASN A 79 -35.01 -4.65 -17.04
CA ASN A 79 -33.91 -4.98 -17.96
C ASN A 79 -34.25 -4.63 -19.42
N LYS A 80 -35.51 -4.84 -19.84
CA LYS A 80 -35.97 -4.49 -21.18
C LYS A 80 -36.01 -2.97 -21.40
N ARG A 81 -36.46 -2.19 -20.40
CA ARG A 81 -36.44 -0.72 -20.45
C ARG A 81 -35.01 -0.17 -20.49
N GLN A 82 -34.12 -0.73 -19.67
CA GLN A 82 -32.71 -0.36 -19.64
C GLN A 82 -32.01 -0.64 -20.98
N GLN A 83 -32.25 -1.81 -21.58
CA GLN A 83 -31.70 -2.13 -22.91
C GLN A 83 -32.20 -1.21 -24.02
N VAL A 84 -33.45 -0.76 -23.97
CA VAL A 84 -34.00 0.19 -24.96
C VAL A 84 -33.32 1.56 -24.82
N GLN A 85 -33.19 2.08 -23.61
CA GLN A 85 -32.50 3.34 -23.35
C GLN A 85 -31.01 3.31 -23.73
N GLU A 86 -30.29 2.23 -23.41
CA GLU A 86 -28.88 2.06 -23.79
C GLU A 86 -28.70 2.02 -25.32
N LYS A 87 -29.64 1.39 -26.04
CA LYS A 87 -29.60 1.27 -27.50
C LYS A 87 -29.94 2.59 -28.20
N GLU A 88 -30.88 3.37 -27.67
CA GLU A 88 -31.20 4.71 -28.17
C GLU A 88 -30.04 5.68 -27.96
N LEU A 89 -29.44 5.68 -26.76
CA LEU A 89 -28.27 6.52 -26.45
C LEU A 89 -27.06 6.14 -27.31
N LEU A 90 -26.81 4.84 -27.52
CA LEU A 90 -25.74 4.36 -28.39
C LEU A 90 -25.96 4.80 -29.86
N ASN A 91 -27.20 4.77 -30.35
CA ASN A 91 -27.52 5.25 -31.70
C ASN A 91 -27.33 6.77 -31.84
N GLN A 92 -27.66 7.55 -30.82
CA GLN A 92 -27.41 9.00 -30.80
C GLN A 92 -25.91 9.29 -30.85
N LEU A 93 -25.12 8.65 -29.98
CA LEU A 93 -23.67 8.82 -29.93
C LEU A 93 -22.98 8.35 -31.22
N THR A 94 -23.42 7.25 -31.82
CA THR A 94 -22.82 6.74 -33.07
C THR A 94 -23.01 7.72 -34.24
N LYS A 95 -24.16 8.42 -34.29
CA LYS A 95 -24.42 9.49 -35.25
C LYS A 95 -23.61 10.75 -34.98
N GLU A 96 -23.49 11.16 -33.72
CA GLU A 96 -22.77 12.37 -33.32
C GLU A 96 -21.26 12.28 -33.63
N PHE A 97 -20.68 11.08 -33.51
CA PHE A 97 -19.24 10.85 -33.70
C PHE A 97 -18.86 10.20 -35.04
N ASN A 98 -19.81 10.02 -35.97
CA ASN A 98 -19.57 9.50 -37.33
C ASN A 98 -18.81 8.15 -37.36
N LEU A 99 -19.06 7.28 -36.38
CA LEU A 99 -18.37 6.00 -36.20
C LEU A 99 -18.98 4.92 -37.12
N SER A 100 -18.16 4.18 -37.87
CA SER A 100 -18.67 3.13 -38.77
C SER A 100 -19.21 1.92 -38.02
N ASP A 101 -20.30 1.33 -38.50
CA ASP A 101 -20.95 0.15 -37.89
C ASP A 101 -19.98 -1.04 -37.72
N ASN A 102 -18.95 -1.12 -38.56
CA ASN A 102 -17.93 -2.16 -38.49
C ASN A 102 -17.04 -2.07 -37.23
N TYR A 103 -16.89 -0.89 -36.62
CA TYR A 103 -16.04 -0.70 -35.43
C TYR A 103 -16.57 -1.43 -34.18
N PHE A 104 -17.87 -1.75 -34.20
CA PHE A 104 -18.63 -2.24 -33.05
C PHE A 104 -19.16 -3.67 -33.25
N LYS A 105 -18.77 -4.33 -34.35
CA LYS A 105 -19.45 -5.51 -34.87
C LYS A 105 -19.44 -6.75 -33.94
N ASN A 106 -18.58 -6.78 -32.92
CA ASN A 106 -18.45 -7.91 -31.99
C ASN A 106 -18.39 -7.50 -30.50
N ILE A 107 -18.81 -6.28 -30.15
CA ILE A 107 -18.70 -5.77 -28.77
C ILE A 107 -20.08 -5.78 -28.09
N PRO A 108 -20.23 -6.28 -26.85
CA PRO A 108 -21.46 -6.13 -26.06
C PRO A 108 -21.78 -4.64 -25.81
N ILE A 109 -23.07 -4.26 -25.82
CA ILE A 109 -23.51 -2.85 -25.70
C ILE A 109 -22.91 -2.14 -24.46
N GLN A 110 -22.84 -2.84 -23.33
CA GLN A 110 -22.26 -2.34 -22.08
C GLN A 110 -20.76 -1.98 -22.20
N GLN A 111 -20.00 -2.67 -23.06
CA GLN A 111 -18.58 -2.40 -23.31
C GLN A 111 -18.35 -1.35 -24.41
N LYS A 112 -19.37 -1.04 -25.22
CA LYS A 112 -19.30 0.04 -26.22
C LYS A 112 -19.34 1.41 -25.56
N MET A 113 -20.19 1.56 -24.54
CA MET A 113 -20.40 2.83 -23.85
C MET A 113 -19.17 3.27 -23.06
N SER A 114 -18.47 2.33 -22.40
CA SER A 114 -17.19 2.61 -21.73
C SER A 114 -16.10 3.04 -22.71
N LYS A 115 -16.02 2.40 -23.89
CA LYS A 115 -15.09 2.78 -24.97
C LYS A 115 -15.39 4.17 -25.55
N ILE A 116 -16.67 4.52 -25.75
CA ILE A 116 -17.07 5.83 -26.27
C ILE A 116 -16.73 6.95 -25.26
N LEU A 117 -16.97 6.73 -23.96
CA LEU A 117 -16.57 7.67 -22.91
C LEU A 117 -15.04 7.81 -22.79
N GLN A 118 -14.30 6.71 -23.01
CA GLN A 118 -12.85 6.72 -23.09
C GLN A 118 -12.34 7.55 -24.27
N ILE A 119 -13.00 7.47 -25.43
CA ILE A 119 -12.66 8.24 -26.62
C ILE A 119 -12.99 9.73 -26.43
N ASN A 120 -14.15 10.07 -25.86
CA ASN A 120 -14.54 11.47 -25.67
C ASN A 120 -13.61 12.21 -24.68
N SER A 121 -13.22 11.53 -23.58
CA SER A 121 -12.23 12.06 -22.64
C SER A 121 -10.82 12.20 -23.24
N GLN A 122 -10.46 11.36 -24.22
CA GLN A 122 -9.21 11.49 -24.96
C GLN A 122 -9.24 12.67 -25.96
N ILE A 123 -10.36 12.91 -26.64
CA ILE A 123 -10.50 13.97 -27.65
C ILE A 123 -10.52 15.37 -27.00
N GLU A 124 -11.26 15.57 -25.90
CA GLU A 124 -11.24 16.85 -25.16
C GLU A 124 -9.86 17.16 -24.58
N TRP A 125 -9.13 16.12 -24.14
CA TRP A 125 -7.78 16.28 -23.64
C TRP A 125 -6.79 16.60 -24.76
N ILE A 126 -6.87 15.93 -25.91
CA ILE A 126 -6.03 16.20 -27.09
C ILE A 126 -6.24 17.65 -27.59
N SER A 127 -7.46 18.18 -27.58
CA SER A 127 -7.73 19.56 -27.99
C SER A 127 -7.12 20.59 -27.03
N ARG A 128 -7.15 20.33 -25.70
CA ARG A 128 -6.50 21.17 -24.67
C ARG A 128 -4.97 21.06 -24.71
N VAL A 129 -4.43 19.88 -25.02
CA VAL A 129 -2.98 19.64 -25.14
C VAL A 129 -2.39 20.30 -26.39
N ASN A 130 -3.13 20.35 -27.50
CA ASN A 130 -2.67 21.06 -28.70
C ASN A 130 -2.55 22.58 -28.48
N GLY A 131 -3.29 23.16 -27.52
CA GLY A 131 -3.09 24.56 -27.09
C GLY A 131 -1.80 24.79 -26.28
N LEU A 132 -1.29 23.76 -25.58
CA LEU A 132 -0.10 23.81 -24.74
C LEU A 132 1.21 23.50 -25.49
N LYS A 133 1.12 22.97 -26.71
CA LYS A 133 2.25 22.57 -27.56
C LYS A 133 3.20 23.72 -27.95
N LYS A 134 2.84 24.98 -27.71
CA LYS A 134 3.64 26.10 -28.21
C LYS A 134 4.97 26.32 -27.48
N ASN A 135 5.26 25.71 -26.33
CA ASN A 135 6.56 25.88 -25.65
C ASN A 135 7.09 24.76 -24.71
N ASN A 136 6.37 23.68 -24.39
CA ASN A 136 6.79 22.79 -23.29
C ASN A 136 6.53 21.29 -23.51
N GLU A 137 7.15 20.69 -24.54
CA GLU A 137 7.01 19.25 -24.83
C GLU A 137 7.47 18.35 -23.67
N PHE A 138 8.47 18.78 -22.89
CA PHE A 138 9.00 18.03 -21.76
C PHE A 138 8.06 17.99 -20.54
N ILE A 139 7.40 19.13 -20.22
CA ILE A 139 6.41 19.20 -19.13
C ILE A 139 5.18 18.35 -19.46
N ILE A 140 4.81 18.24 -20.74
CA ILE A 140 3.69 17.41 -21.19
C ILE A 140 4.02 15.92 -21.01
N ILE A 141 5.21 15.47 -21.40
CA ILE A 141 5.65 14.08 -21.17
C ILE A 141 5.66 13.75 -19.67
N ILE A 142 6.12 14.69 -18.86
CA ILE A 142 6.16 14.58 -17.40
C ILE A 142 4.74 14.52 -16.80
N LEU A 143 3.80 15.36 -17.21
CA LEU A 143 2.41 15.32 -16.74
C LEU A 143 1.68 14.05 -17.21
N ILE A 144 2.00 13.52 -18.40
CA ILE A 144 1.51 12.24 -18.90
C ILE A 144 2.08 11.07 -18.09
N PHE A 145 3.37 11.13 -17.74
CA PHE A 145 4.03 10.16 -16.87
C PHE A 145 3.47 10.23 -15.45
N PHE A 146 3.27 11.42 -14.88
CA PHE A 146 2.66 11.66 -13.56
C PHE A 146 1.24 11.15 -13.49
N LYS A 147 0.40 11.48 -14.48
CA LYS A 147 -0.96 10.97 -14.56
C LYS A 147 -0.91 9.44 -14.70
N SER A 148 -0.09 8.90 -15.60
CA SER A 148 0.00 7.44 -15.79
C SER A 148 0.49 6.73 -14.53
N LEU A 149 1.50 7.23 -13.81
CA LEU A 149 2.02 6.60 -12.60
C LEU A 149 1.03 6.70 -11.44
N LEU A 150 0.42 7.87 -11.21
CA LEU A 150 -0.61 8.04 -10.19
C LEU A 150 -1.83 7.16 -10.48
N THR A 151 -2.27 7.12 -11.73
CA THR A 151 -3.40 6.26 -12.13
C THR A 151 -3.01 4.78 -12.04
N PHE A 152 -1.78 4.40 -12.40
CA PHE A 152 -1.29 3.03 -12.32
C PHE A 152 -1.11 2.58 -10.87
N SER A 153 -0.56 3.40 -9.98
CA SER A 153 -0.48 3.14 -8.55
C SER A 153 -1.87 3.04 -7.92
N ILE A 154 -2.81 3.94 -8.27
CA ILE A 154 -4.20 3.87 -7.78
C ILE A 154 -4.90 2.61 -8.32
N ILE A 155 -4.72 2.28 -9.61
CA ILE A 155 -5.29 1.07 -10.22
C ILE A 155 -4.66 -0.18 -9.60
N ILE A 156 -3.35 -0.23 -9.38
CA ILE A 156 -2.68 -1.34 -8.69
C ILE A 156 -3.21 -1.46 -7.27
N ILE A 157 -3.25 -0.37 -6.50
CA ILE A 157 -3.80 -0.38 -5.14
C ILE A 157 -5.23 -0.92 -5.15
N ILE A 158 -6.10 -0.45 -6.06
CA ILE A 158 -7.49 -0.91 -6.15
C ILE A 158 -7.59 -2.36 -6.64
N THR A 159 -6.77 -2.75 -7.61
CA THR A 159 -6.84 -4.06 -8.28
C THR A 159 -6.22 -5.16 -7.41
N ASP A 160 -5.05 -4.92 -6.82
CA ASP A 160 -4.42 -5.82 -5.85
C ASP A 160 -5.22 -5.91 -4.57
N PHE A 161 -5.76 -4.81 -4.03
CA PHE A 161 -6.66 -4.92 -2.87
C PHE A 161 -7.91 -5.72 -3.19
N ASN A 162 -8.61 -5.42 -4.30
CA ASN A 162 -9.84 -6.14 -4.65
C ASN A 162 -9.56 -7.63 -4.92
N ASN A 163 -8.46 -7.98 -5.58
CA ASN A 163 -8.10 -9.37 -5.86
C ASN A 163 -7.61 -10.11 -4.60
N PHE A 164 -6.81 -9.47 -3.74
CA PHE A 164 -6.35 -10.04 -2.48
C PHE A 164 -7.53 -10.34 -1.53
N PHE A 165 -8.48 -9.41 -1.41
CA PHE A 165 -9.68 -9.61 -0.60
C PHE A 165 -10.65 -10.62 -1.22
N LEU A 166 -10.77 -10.68 -2.56
CA LEU A 166 -11.54 -11.74 -3.21
C LEU A 166 -10.95 -13.12 -2.88
N CYS A 167 -9.63 -13.25 -2.89
CA CYS A 167 -8.93 -14.48 -2.49
C CYS A 167 -9.13 -14.83 -1.00
N GLN A 168 -8.98 -13.87 -0.07
CA GLN A 168 -9.27 -14.10 1.35
C GLN A 168 -10.75 -14.46 1.60
N TYR A 169 -11.67 -13.78 0.90
CA TYR A 169 -13.10 -14.07 0.96
C TYR A 169 -13.39 -15.50 0.49
N LEU A 170 -12.83 -15.92 -0.64
CA LEU A 170 -12.96 -17.28 -1.16
C LEU A 170 -12.36 -18.34 -0.20
N GLN A 171 -11.22 -18.04 0.44
CA GLN A 171 -10.62 -18.92 1.46
C GLN A 171 -11.46 -19.01 2.74
N SER A 172 -12.01 -17.89 3.21
CA SER A 172 -12.91 -17.86 4.38
C SER A 172 -14.22 -18.60 4.12
N LEU A 173 -14.76 -18.48 2.89
CA LEU A 173 -15.91 -19.24 2.40
C LEU A 173 -15.60 -20.74 2.38
N GLN A 174 -14.45 -21.15 1.83
CA GLN A 174 -14.02 -22.56 1.83
C GLN A 174 -13.90 -23.14 3.24
N LYS A 175 -13.37 -22.37 4.20
CA LYS A 175 -13.26 -22.79 5.61
C LYS A 175 -14.64 -22.91 6.28
N SER A 176 -15.55 -21.97 6.00
CA SER A 176 -16.93 -22.00 6.50
C SER A 176 -17.78 -23.12 5.89
N MET A 177 -17.46 -23.55 4.67
CA MET A 177 -18.10 -24.70 4.02
C MET A 177 -17.62 -26.02 4.65
N LYS A 178 -16.32 -26.16 4.94
CA LYS A 178 -15.76 -27.37 5.59
C LYS A 178 -16.26 -27.62 7.02
N ILE A 179 -16.55 -26.56 7.78
CA ILE A 179 -17.07 -26.67 9.16
C ILE A 179 -18.56 -27.06 9.18
N ASN A 180 -19.28 -26.84 8.08
CA ASN A 180 -20.73 -27.04 8.00
C ASN A 180 -21.15 -28.44 7.54
N ASP A 181 -20.25 -29.24 6.98
CA ASP A 181 -20.55 -30.62 6.56
C ASP A 181 -20.76 -31.54 7.79
N ASP A 182 -20.11 -31.24 8.92
CA ASP A 182 -20.26 -32.03 10.17
C ASP A 182 -21.48 -31.61 11.01
N LEU A 183 -22.02 -30.41 10.82
CA LEU A 183 -23.20 -29.89 11.55
C LEU A 183 -24.53 -30.14 10.83
N GLN A 184 -24.52 -30.80 9.67
CA GLN A 184 -25.68 -30.92 8.78
C GLN A 184 -26.66 -32.07 9.11
N LYS A 185 -26.56 -32.67 10.30
CA LYS A 185 -27.54 -33.64 10.81
C LYS A 185 -28.29 -33.07 12.01
N GLU A 186 -29.37 -32.35 11.71
CA GLU A 186 -30.65 -32.23 12.46
C GLU A 186 -31.24 -30.81 12.41
N LEU A 187 -32.54 -30.75 12.06
CA LEU A 187 -33.49 -29.62 12.03
C LEU A 187 -33.58 -28.65 10.82
N SER A 188 -34.69 -28.84 10.08
CA SER A 188 -35.51 -27.88 9.28
C SER A 188 -34.80 -26.87 8.34
N LEU A 189 -34.78 -27.23 7.05
CA LEU A 189 -33.91 -26.66 6.00
C LEU A 189 -34.39 -25.39 5.26
N GLN A 190 -35.50 -24.74 5.61
CA GLN A 190 -36.02 -23.59 4.83
C GLN A 190 -35.91 -22.21 5.52
N ASN A 191 -36.05 -22.14 6.84
CA ASN A 191 -35.85 -20.88 7.57
C ASN A 191 -34.37 -20.60 7.84
N LEU A 192 -33.55 -21.65 8.00
CA LEU A 192 -32.10 -21.50 8.17
C LEU A 192 -31.41 -20.98 6.91
N GLN A 193 -31.80 -21.42 5.72
CA GLN A 193 -31.15 -20.98 4.46
C GLN A 193 -31.43 -19.51 4.13
N SER A 194 -32.64 -19.01 4.39
CA SER A 194 -32.99 -17.61 4.15
C SER A 194 -32.38 -16.67 5.20
N LEU A 195 -32.27 -17.12 6.46
CA LEU A 195 -31.52 -16.43 7.51
C LEU A 195 -30.02 -16.46 7.22
N GLN A 196 -29.45 -17.59 6.81
CA GLN A 196 -28.05 -17.73 6.39
C GLN A 196 -27.72 -16.89 5.16
N GLN A 197 -28.65 -16.77 4.20
CA GLN A 197 -28.47 -15.94 3.01
C GLN A 197 -28.52 -14.44 3.37
N LYS A 198 -29.49 -14.00 4.17
CA LYS A 198 -29.52 -12.62 4.71
C LYS A 198 -28.30 -12.31 5.56
N GLN A 199 -27.83 -13.27 6.34
CA GLN A 199 -26.63 -13.13 7.16
C GLN A 199 -25.38 -13.05 6.26
N LYS A 200 -25.25 -13.92 5.24
CA LYS A 200 -24.21 -13.86 4.20
C LYS A 200 -24.21 -12.54 3.44
N ASP A 201 -25.37 -12.05 3.01
CA ASP A 201 -25.49 -10.79 2.28
C ASP A 201 -25.17 -9.59 3.19
N SER A 202 -25.57 -9.63 4.47
CA SER A 202 -25.20 -8.61 5.46
C SER A 202 -23.69 -8.62 5.77
N ILE A 203 -23.08 -9.79 5.87
CA ILE A 203 -21.64 -9.98 6.13
C ILE A 203 -20.84 -9.56 4.90
N SER A 204 -21.28 -9.94 3.70
CA SER A 204 -20.71 -9.53 2.41
C SER A 204 -20.69 -8.00 2.27
N THR A 205 -21.83 -7.35 2.51
CA THR A 205 -21.96 -5.89 2.41
C THR A 205 -21.13 -5.16 3.48
N LYS A 206 -21.05 -5.71 4.71
CA LYS A 206 -20.19 -5.19 5.78
C LYS A 206 -18.70 -5.33 5.43
N ASN A 207 -18.28 -6.48 4.91
CA ASN A 207 -16.89 -6.74 4.53
C ASN A 207 -16.45 -5.88 3.34
N GLN A 208 -17.33 -5.65 2.36
CA GLN A 208 -17.03 -4.78 1.22
C GLN A 208 -16.86 -3.31 1.64
N LYS A 209 -17.70 -2.82 2.56
CA LYS A 209 -17.54 -1.47 3.15
C LYS A 209 -16.26 -1.35 3.98
N ALA A 210 -15.91 -2.37 4.76
CA ALA A 210 -14.68 -2.40 5.54
C ALA A 210 -13.43 -2.41 4.65
N SER A 211 -13.45 -3.16 3.55
CA SER A 211 -12.35 -3.21 2.57
C SER A 211 -12.17 -1.88 1.83
N PHE A 212 -13.26 -1.23 1.42
CA PHE A 212 -13.21 0.10 0.81
C PHE A 212 -12.63 1.16 1.77
N LEU A 213 -13.04 1.11 3.05
CA LEU A 213 -12.51 2.02 4.07
C LEU A 213 -11.01 1.80 4.31
N LYS A 214 -10.55 0.54 4.39
CA LYS A 214 -9.12 0.21 4.45
C LYS A 214 -8.36 0.82 3.27
N CYS A 215 -8.87 0.70 2.04
CA CYS A 215 -8.22 1.28 0.87
C CYS A 215 -8.07 2.82 0.97
N ILE A 216 -9.12 3.52 1.40
CA ILE A 216 -9.06 4.98 1.63
C ILE A 216 -8.03 5.34 2.71
N VAL A 217 -8.03 4.61 3.82
CA VAL A 217 -7.08 4.81 4.92
C VAL A 217 -5.64 4.59 4.44
N LEU A 218 -5.40 3.58 3.61
CA LEU A 218 -4.09 3.34 3.02
C LEU A 218 -3.67 4.51 2.14
N ILE A 219 -4.53 4.97 1.22
CA ILE A 219 -4.23 6.10 0.33
C ILE A 219 -3.92 7.36 1.16
N LEU A 220 -4.76 7.71 2.13
CA LEU A 220 -4.53 8.88 2.99
C LEU A 220 -3.26 8.73 3.83
N GLY A 221 -3.02 7.53 4.36
CA GLY A 221 -1.80 7.20 5.08
C GLY A 221 -0.57 7.39 4.20
N THR A 222 -0.60 6.92 2.96
CA THR A 222 0.47 7.09 1.98
C THR A 222 0.73 8.57 1.64
N PHE A 223 -0.31 9.37 1.40
CA PHE A 223 -0.17 10.80 1.09
C PHE A 223 0.16 11.69 2.30
N LEU A 224 0.01 11.18 3.52
CA LEU A 224 0.35 11.90 4.76
C LEU A 224 1.81 12.36 4.77
N MET A 225 2.73 11.57 4.20
CA MET A 225 4.16 11.86 4.20
C MET A 225 4.65 12.45 2.87
N PHE A 226 3.77 12.69 1.89
CA PHE A 226 4.17 13.16 0.56
C PHE A 226 4.89 14.52 0.62
N GLY A 227 4.25 15.55 1.18
CA GLY A 227 4.85 16.88 1.30
C GLY A 227 6.07 16.90 2.20
N ASN A 228 6.11 16.03 3.21
CA ASN A 228 7.27 15.84 4.07
C ASN A 228 8.50 15.38 3.28
N ASN A 229 8.37 14.28 2.52
CA ASN A 229 9.47 13.72 1.76
C ASN A 229 9.88 14.59 0.57
N TYR A 230 8.92 15.23 -0.11
CA TYR A 230 9.24 16.26 -1.10
C TYR A 230 10.08 17.39 -0.48
N SER A 231 9.70 17.88 0.71
CA SER A 231 10.39 19.02 1.33
C SER A 231 11.72 18.64 1.98
N PHE A 232 11.89 17.37 2.37
CA PHE A 232 13.13 16.84 2.90
C PHE A 232 14.28 17.06 1.91
N ASP A 233 14.07 16.78 0.62
CA ASP A 233 15.10 16.88 -0.43
C ASP A 233 15.28 18.28 -1.03
N ASN A 234 14.54 19.30 -0.56
CA ASN A 234 14.70 20.68 -1.05
C ASN A 234 16.18 21.15 -1.05
N PRO A 235 16.99 20.94 0.01
CA PRO A 235 18.39 21.34 -0.01
C PRO A 235 19.19 20.62 -1.11
N GLN A 236 18.94 19.32 -1.31
CA GLN A 236 19.63 18.51 -2.31
C GLN A 236 19.36 19.03 -3.72
N ALA A 237 18.11 19.37 -4.04
CA ALA A 237 17.69 19.83 -5.36
C ALA A 237 18.05 21.29 -5.65
N LEU A 238 18.28 22.10 -4.62
CA LEU A 238 18.60 23.52 -4.72
C LEU A 238 20.01 23.84 -4.22
N GLN A 239 20.93 22.88 -4.17
CA GLN A 239 22.24 23.04 -3.53
C GLN A 239 23.00 24.25 -4.07
N THR A 240 23.16 24.35 -5.39
CA THR A 240 23.85 25.48 -6.04
C THR A 240 23.14 26.80 -5.72
N GLN A 241 21.82 26.83 -5.85
CA GLN A 241 21.00 28.02 -5.64
C GLN A 241 21.01 28.50 -4.20
N LEU A 242 21.02 27.58 -3.23
CA LEU A 242 21.11 27.89 -1.81
C LEU A 242 22.48 28.45 -1.45
N ILE A 243 23.55 27.83 -1.95
CA ILE A 243 24.93 28.31 -1.72
C ILE A 243 25.10 29.72 -2.29
N GLU A 244 24.66 29.94 -3.54
CA GLU A 244 24.83 31.22 -4.22
C GLU A 244 23.92 32.33 -3.68
N GLN A 245 22.60 32.08 -3.50
CA GLN A 245 21.67 33.14 -3.08
C GLN A 245 21.70 33.43 -1.57
N LEU A 246 22.15 32.49 -0.73
CA LEU A 246 22.30 32.72 0.71
C LEU A 246 23.72 33.13 1.10
N ASP A 247 24.67 33.08 0.15
CA ASP A 247 26.09 33.33 0.39
C ASP A 247 26.64 32.47 1.56
N ILE A 248 26.40 31.15 1.47
CA ILE A 248 26.78 30.19 2.51
C ILE A 248 27.87 29.23 2.04
N THR A 249 28.69 28.78 2.98
CA THR A 249 29.70 27.74 2.73
C THR A 249 29.08 26.36 2.54
N ILE A 250 29.81 25.44 1.89
CA ILE A 250 29.42 24.01 1.80
C ILE A 250 29.19 23.40 3.20
N SER A 251 29.99 23.79 4.19
CA SER A 251 29.81 23.35 5.58
C SER A 251 28.50 23.84 6.20
N GLN A 252 28.10 25.09 5.93
CA GLN A 252 26.80 25.61 6.36
C GLN A 252 25.64 24.96 5.62
N PHE A 253 25.80 24.66 4.33
CA PHE A 253 24.82 23.87 3.58
C PHE A 253 24.62 22.48 4.21
N ASN A 254 25.71 21.77 4.50
CA ASN A 254 25.66 20.44 5.14
C ASN A 254 25.03 20.49 6.55
N LEU A 255 25.14 21.63 7.24
CA LEU A 255 24.48 21.83 8.54
C LEU A 255 22.94 21.71 8.43
N LEU A 256 22.33 21.97 7.28
CA LEU A 256 20.89 21.78 7.06
C LEU A 256 20.46 20.30 7.15
N TYR A 257 21.35 19.36 6.83
CA TYR A 257 21.11 17.93 7.02
C TYR A 257 21.38 17.49 8.46
N SER A 258 22.50 17.94 9.04
CA SER A 258 22.81 17.61 10.43
C SER A 258 21.76 18.16 11.41
N ALA A 259 21.22 19.35 11.13
CA ALA A 259 20.15 19.97 11.91
C ALA A 259 18.83 19.21 11.86
N PHE A 260 18.61 18.40 10.81
CA PHE A 260 17.48 17.48 10.73
C PHE A 260 17.69 16.25 11.63
N ALA A 261 18.86 15.61 11.56
CA ALA A 261 19.09 14.30 12.20
C ALA A 261 19.51 14.37 13.68
N PHE A 262 20.37 15.31 14.05
CA PHE A 262 20.98 15.33 15.39
C PHE A 262 19.97 15.44 16.55
N PRO A 263 18.95 16.34 16.51
CA PRO A 263 17.96 16.41 17.58
C PRO A 263 17.16 15.10 17.73
N ASN A 264 16.97 14.40 16.62
CA ASN A 264 16.19 13.17 16.57
C ASN A 264 16.87 11.96 17.19
N ILE A 265 18.15 12.04 17.56
CA ILE A 265 18.80 11.06 18.43
C ILE A 265 18.01 10.93 19.75
N PHE A 266 17.49 12.03 20.29
CA PHE A 266 16.77 12.01 21.57
C PHE A 266 15.26 12.22 21.41
N LEU A 267 14.86 13.07 20.47
CA LEU A 267 13.47 13.52 20.36
C LEU A 267 12.53 12.47 19.75
N THR A 268 13.04 11.52 18.98
CA THR A 268 12.25 10.40 18.42
C THR A 268 11.75 9.45 19.50
N LEU A 269 12.58 9.17 20.50
CA LEU A 269 12.18 8.38 21.66
C LEU A 269 11.04 9.06 22.42
N ILE A 270 11.16 10.38 22.64
CA ILE A 270 10.13 11.17 23.32
C ILE A 270 8.84 11.17 22.49
N GLY A 271 8.91 11.41 21.18
CA GLY A 271 7.70 11.44 20.36
C GLY A 271 7.03 10.07 20.17
N GLY A 272 7.80 8.97 20.20
CA GLY A 272 7.24 7.61 20.29
C GLY A 272 6.43 7.39 21.56
N VAL A 273 6.94 7.89 22.71
CA VAL A 273 6.21 7.87 23.99
C VAL A 273 4.98 8.78 23.94
N ILE A 274 5.11 10.01 23.41
CA ILE A 274 3.99 10.94 23.25
C ILE A 274 2.87 10.31 22.41
N THR A 275 3.22 9.63 21.32
CA THR A 275 2.26 8.94 20.44
C THR A 275 1.46 7.88 21.20
N ASN A 276 2.10 7.16 22.12
CA ASN A 276 1.44 6.17 22.97
C ASN A 276 0.56 6.81 24.07
N ILE A 277 0.96 7.95 24.64
CA ILE A 277 0.23 8.61 25.74
C ILE A 277 -0.95 9.44 25.23
N LEU A 278 -0.70 10.33 24.26
CA LEU A 278 -1.73 11.24 23.72
C LEU A 278 -2.61 10.57 22.66
N GLY A 279 -2.17 9.41 22.17
CA GLY A 279 -2.81 8.67 21.11
C GLY A 279 -2.37 9.12 19.71
N VAL A 280 -2.40 8.16 18.78
CA VAL A 280 -1.86 8.31 17.43
C VAL A 280 -2.52 9.45 16.63
N ARG A 281 -3.82 9.70 16.83
CA ARG A 281 -4.55 10.76 16.12
C ARG A 281 -4.06 12.17 16.48
N VAL A 282 -3.81 12.42 17.76
CA VAL A 282 -3.29 13.70 18.24
C VAL A 282 -1.87 13.92 17.73
N ALA A 283 -1.05 12.86 17.77
CA ALA A 283 0.30 12.89 17.22
C ALA A 283 0.32 13.22 15.72
N ILE A 284 -0.51 12.55 14.90
CA ILE A 284 -0.59 12.83 13.46
C ILE A 284 -0.93 14.30 13.19
N ILE A 285 -1.98 14.84 13.81
CA ILE A 285 -2.40 16.23 13.60
C ILE A 285 -1.33 17.21 14.09
N GLY A 286 -0.77 16.98 15.28
CA GLY A 286 0.23 17.86 15.89
C GLY A 286 1.52 17.92 15.07
N PHE A 287 2.09 16.77 14.73
CA PHE A 287 3.35 16.72 13.98
C PHE A 287 3.19 17.16 12.52
N SER A 288 2.11 16.78 11.83
CA SER A 288 1.88 17.26 10.46
C SER A 288 1.64 18.78 10.40
N LEU A 289 0.97 19.38 11.40
CA LEU A 289 0.86 20.83 11.50
C LEU A 289 2.22 21.49 11.78
N ALA A 290 3.03 20.90 12.67
CA ALA A 290 4.37 21.38 12.95
C ALA A 290 5.26 21.36 11.70
N ILE A 291 5.14 20.35 10.83
CA ILE A 291 5.83 20.29 9.52
C ILE A 291 5.41 21.45 8.62
N VAL A 292 4.11 21.78 8.54
CA VAL A 292 3.62 22.92 7.74
C VAL A 292 4.23 24.23 8.24
N ILE A 293 4.19 24.45 9.56
CA ILE A 293 4.78 25.65 10.19
C ILE A 293 6.28 25.71 9.93
N ALA A 294 6.99 24.60 10.12
CA ALA A 294 8.43 24.51 9.90
C ALA A 294 8.81 24.81 8.44
N GLN A 295 8.08 24.23 7.47
CA GLN A 295 8.31 24.48 6.05
C GLN A 295 7.97 25.92 5.66
N LEU A 296 6.98 26.56 6.29
CA LEU A 296 6.75 28.00 6.13
C LEU A 296 7.92 28.83 6.66
N ILE A 297 8.48 28.50 7.82
CA ILE A 297 9.68 29.16 8.36
C ILE A 297 10.86 29.01 7.39
N ILE A 298 11.09 27.81 6.84
CA ILE A 298 12.09 27.55 5.80
C ILE A 298 11.83 28.43 4.56
N SER A 299 10.58 28.52 4.12
CA SER A 299 10.18 29.33 2.95
C SER A 299 10.42 30.82 3.17
N PHE A 300 10.11 31.35 4.36
CA PHE A 300 10.47 32.71 4.74
C PHE A 300 11.99 32.91 4.87
N GLY A 301 12.72 31.89 5.33
CA GLY A 301 14.19 31.87 5.29
C GLY A 301 14.73 32.05 3.89
N GLY A 302 14.19 31.32 2.90
CA GLY A 302 14.56 31.50 1.49
C GLY A 302 14.06 32.82 0.89
N LEU A 303 12.92 33.36 1.33
CA LEU A 303 12.41 34.67 0.90
C LEU A 303 13.31 35.82 1.35
N TYR A 304 13.71 35.81 2.62
CA TYR A 304 14.57 36.84 3.20
C TYR A 304 16.06 36.53 3.08
N GLN A 305 16.43 35.47 2.35
CA GLN A 305 17.79 34.97 2.21
C GLN A 305 18.53 34.81 3.55
N ASN A 306 17.82 34.35 4.57
CA ASN A 306 18.32 34.21 5.94
C ASN A 306 18.57 32.74 6.28
N PHE A 307 19.84 32.35 6.26
CA PHE A 307 20.29 31.00 6.59
C PHE A 307 19.84 30.53 7.98
N TRP A 308 19.97 31.37 9.01
CA TRP A 308 19.65 30.98 10.39
C TRP A 308 18.15 30.74 10.59
N LEU A 309 17.30 31.55 9.95
CA LEU A 309 15.86 31.34 9.95
C LEU A 309 15.51 30.00 9.28
N MET A 310 16.16 29.70 8.16
CA MET A 310 16.00 28.42 7.46
C MET A 310 16.46 27.24 8.32
N LEU A 311 17.57 27.39 9.05
CA LEU A 311 18.12 26.37 9.94
C LEU A 311 17.18 26.06 11.11
N VAL A 312 16.60 27.08 11.74
CA VAL A 312 15.59 26.90 12.81
C VAL A 312 14.38 26.15 12.26
N GLY A 313 13.88 26.55 11.09
CA GLY A 313 12.81 25.83 10.41
C GLY A 313 13.18 24.37 10.16
N ARG A 314 14.43 24.10 9.76
CA ARG A 314 14.91 22.74 9.49
C ARG A 314 15.00 21.84 10.72
N ILE A 315 15.37 22.38 11.88
CA ILE A 315 15.36 21.65 13.17
C ILE A 315 13.94 21.22 13.55
N ILE A 316 12.99 22.16 13.46
CA ILE A 316 11.57 21.88 13.76
C ILE A 316 11.02 20.87 12.76
N PHE A 317 11.34 21.04 11.47
CA PHE A 317 10.93 20.15 10.40
C PHE A 317 11.44 18.73 10.66
N GLY A 318 12.73 18.56 10.96
CA GLY A 318 13.30 17.25 11.23
C GLY A 318 12.67 16.57 12.43
N THR A 319 12.49 17.31 13.52
CA THR A 319 11.85 16.78 14.72
C THR A 319 10.42 16.33 14.44
N ALA A 320 9.64 17.13 13.72
CA ALA A 320 8.24 16.80 13.43
C ALA A 320 8.11 15.68 12.39
N SER A 321 8.99 15.63 11.38
CA SER A 321 9.06 14.60 10.33
C SER A 321 9.21 13.20 10.91
N GLU A 322 10.25 12.98 11.71
CA GLU A 322 10.53 11.65 12.26
C GLU A 322 9.40 11.18 13.18
N ASN A 323 8.84 12.08 13.97
CA ASN A 323 7.75 11.74 14.86
C ASN A 323 6.42 11.50 14.12
N LEU A 324 6.19 12.17 13.00
CA LEU A 324 5.07 11.87 12.12
C LEU A 324 5.21 10.48 11.48
N LEU A 325 6.43 10.09 11.07
CA LEU A 325 6.71 8.75 10.55
C LEU A 325 6.37 7.65 11.56
N ILE A 326 6.72 7.85 12.83
CA ILE A 326 6.35 6.93 13.93
C ILE A 326 4.82 6.82 14.05
N ALA A 327 4.13 7.96 14.05
CA ALA A 327 2.67 7.99 14.17
C ALA A 327 1.97 7.36 12.95
N GLN A 328 2.44 7.63 11.73
CA GLN A 328 1.95 7.02 10.49
C GLN A 328 2.12 5.50 10.53
N THR A 329 3.33 5.03 10.86
CA THR A 329 3.62 3.59 10.92
C THR A 329 2.76 2.88 11.98
N THR A 330 2.50 3.56 13.10
CA THR A 330 1.63 3.06 14.18
C THR A 330 0.17 2.96 13.75
N ILE A 331 -0.39 3.98 13.08
CA ILE A 331 -1.79 3.92 12.61
C ILE A 331 -1.96 2.90 11.49
N ILE A 332 -0.99 2.76 10.59
CA ILE A 332 -1.02 1.74 9.54
C ILE A 332 -0.97 0.34 10.17
N GLY A 333 -0.11 0.11 11.17
CA GLY A 333 -0.07 -1.16 11.92
C GLY A 333 -1.30 -1.43 12.81
N LYS A 334 -2.16 -0.42 13.04
CA LYS A 334 -3.49 -0.60 13.66
C LYS A 334 -4.51 -1.11 12.64
N TRP A 335 -4.45 -0.61 11.40
CA TRP A 335 -5.42 -0.90 10.34
C TRP A 335 -5.08 -2.14 9.49
N PHE A 336 -3.80 -2.42 9.33
CA PHE A 336 -3.24 -3.51 8.54
C PHE A 336 -2.38 -4.38 9.45
N ARG A 337 -2.68 -5.67 9.51
CA ARG A 337 -1.99 -6.64 10.36
C ARG A 337 -1.90 -8.00 9.71
N GLY A 338 -0.99 -8.83 10.21
CA GLY A 338 -0.72 -10.15 9.68
C GLY A 338 -0.30 -10.10 8.20
N LYS A 339 -0.96 -10.89 7.35
CA LYS A 339 -0.59 -11.06 5.93
C LYS A 339 -0.77 -9.80 5.04
N GLU A 340 -1.18 -8.68 5.59
CA GLU A 340 -1.41 -7.42 4.86
C GLU A 340 -0.40 -6.32 5.23
N LEU A 341 0.42 -6.51 6.27
CA LEU A 341 1.21 -5.41 6.84
C LEU A 341 2.38 -4.98 5.96
N SER A 342 3.16 -5.92 5.40
CA SER A 342 4.30 -5.55 4.53
C SER A 342 3.80 -4.92 3.24
N THR A 343 2.68 -5.42 2.74
CA THR A 343 1.96 -4.87 1.61
C THR A 343 1.56 -3.43 1.87
N ALA A 344 0.87 -3.17 2.99
CA ALA A 344 0.46 -1.82 3.37
C ALA A 344 1.66 -0.89 3.55
N ILE A 345 2.72 -1.32 4.24
CA ILE A 345 3.94 -0.53 4.42
C ILE A 345 4.63 -0.28 3.07
N GLY A 346 4.68 -1.26 2.17
CA GLY A 346 5.23 -1.09 0.82
C GLY A 346 4.51 0.00 0.02
N TYR A 347 3.18 0.06 0.10
CA TYR A 347 2.40 1.15 -0.51
C TYR A 347 2.62 2.49 0.19
N VAL A 348 2.71 2.49 1.53
CA VAL A 348 2.92 3.71 2.32
C VAL A 348 4.29 4.32 2.07
N MET A 349 5.32 3.51 1.82
CA MET A 349 6.68 3.99 1.54
C MET A 349 6.92 4.33 0.07
N ALA A 350 6.17 3.75 -0.87
CA ALA A 350 6.38 3.99 -2.31
C ALA A 350 6.17 5.46 -2.75
N ILE A 351 5.11 6.10 -2.26
CA ILE A 351 4.75 7.47 -2.66
C ILE A 351 5.65 8.55 -2.03
N PRO A 352 6.12 8.43 -0.77
CA PRO A 352 7.24 9.19 -0.25
C PRO A 352 8.46 9.23 -1.18
N GLU A 353 8.92 8.07 -1.66
CA GLU A 353 10.06 8.00 -2.59
C GLU A 353 9.76 8.69 -3.91
N PHE A 354 8.52 8.51 -4.39
CA PHE A 354 8.07 9.24 -5.55
C PHE A 354 8.11 10.77 -5.34
N ALA A 355 7.76 11.24 -4.14
CA ALA A 355 7.82 12.65 -3.79
C ALA A 355 9.26 13.19 -3.78
N CYS A 356 10.23 12.42 -3.29
CA CYS A 356 11.66 12.73 -3.36
C CYS A 356 12.12 12.85 -4.82
N GLY A 357 11.82 11.85 -5.66
CA GLY A 357 12.12 11.90 -7.10
C GLY A 357 11.45 13.08 -7.82
N MET A 358 10.23 13.44 -7.42
CA MET A 358 9.55 14.64 -7.92
C MET A 358 10.27 15.92 -7.55
N ASN A 359 10.84 16.00 -6.34
CA ASN A 359 11.57 17.16 -5.87
C ASN A 359 12.79 17.44 -6.75
N SER A 360 13.61 16.42 -7.03
CA SER A 360 14.82 16.55 -7.85
C SER A 360 14.56 17.08 -9.27
N PHE A 361 13.34 16.91 -9.80
CA PHE A 361 12.93 17.44 -11.10
C PHE A 361 12.17 18.77 -11.04
N ILE A 362 11.14 18.85 -10.20
CA ILE A 362 10.19 19.98 -10.22
C ILE A 362 10.80 21.20 -9.54
N THR A 363 11.52 21.00 -8.45
CA THR A 363 12.05 22.09 -7.62
C THR A 363 13.02 22.99 -8.40
N PRO A 364 14.00 22.45 -9.17
CA PRO A 364 14.86 23.27 -10.02
C PRO A 364 14.09 23.96 -11.16
N ILE A 365 13.06 23.33 -11.71
CA ILE A 365 12.23 23.93 -12.77
C ILE A 365 11.48 25.15 -12.24
N ILE A 366 10.89 25.06 -11.05
CA ILE A 366 10.22 26.19 -10.41
C ILE A 366 11.22 27.31 -10.16
N TYR A 367 12.40 27.00 -9.62
CA TYR A 367 13.44 28.00 -9.42
C TYR A 367 13.83 28.70 -10.74
N ASN A 368 14.13 27.93 -11.79
CA ASN A 368 14.55 28.48 -13.09
C ASN A 368 13.45 29.34 -13.75
N ALA A 369 12.18 29.06 -13.48
CA ALA A 369 11.06 29.84 -14.01
C ALA A 369 10.90 31.21 -13.32
N PHE A 370 11.21 31.31 -12.02
CA PHE A 370 10.94 32.50 -11.22
C PHE A 370 12.18 33.23 -10.69
N GLY A 371 13.36 32.60 -10.72
CA GLY A 371 14.65 33.18 -10.34
C GLY A 371 14.87 33.43 -8.83
N HIS A 372 14.02 32.87 -7.95
CA HIS A 372 14.10 33.11 -6.50
C HIS A 372 13.79 31.85 -5.70
N LEU A 373 14.54 31.62 -4.61
CA LEU A 373 14.35 30.49 -3.69
C LEU A 373 12.96 30.41 -3.04
N ALA A 374 12.18 31.50 -3.03
CA ALA A 374 10.92 31.55 -2.31
C ALA A 374 9.88 30.65 -2.99
N TYR A 375 9.77 30.71 -4.32
CA TYR A 375 8.76 29.97 -5.09
C TYR A 375 8.84 28.45 -4.91
N PRO A 376 9.99 27.78 -5.09
CA PRO A 376 10.07 26.34 -4.85
C PRO A 376 9.78 26.00 -3.39
N LEU A 377 10.27 26.77 -2.41
CA LEU A 377 10.06 26.46 -0.99
C LEU A 377 8.61 26.64 -0.53
N PHE A 378 7.92 27.69 -0.99
CA PHE A 378 6.49 27.88 -0.73
C PHE A 378 5.62 26.84 -1.46
N PHE A 379 6.03 26.37 -2.65
CA PHE A 379 5.40 25.22 -3.29
C PHE A 379 5.52 23.97 -2.42
N SER A 380 6.69 23.71 -1.84
CA SER A 380 6.86 22.63 -0.86
C SER A 380 5.98 22.81 0.38
N ALA A 381 5.82 24.03 0.89
CA ALA A 381 4.89 24.34 2.00
C ALA A 381 3.43 24.02 1.65
N PHE A 382 3.01 24.31 0.42
CA PHE A 382 1.68 23.95 -0.08
C PHE A 382 1.48 22.43 -0.13
N LEU A 383 2.49 21.67 -0.57
CA LEU A 383 2.42 20.20 -0.54
C LEU A 383 2.35 19.65 0.88
N CYS A 384 3.11 20.20 1.84
CA CYS A 384 2.98 19.87 3.26
C CYS A 384 1.57 20.13 3.78
N PHE A 385 0.92 21.22 3.37
CA PHE A 385 -0.45 21.52 3.76
C PHE A 385 -1.46 20.51 3.20
N LEU A 386 -1.30 20.06 1.96
CA LEU A 386 -2.14 18.99 1.40
C LEU A 386 -1.95 17.68 2.18
N SER A 387 -0.71 17.32 2.52
CA SER A 387 -0.41 16.16 3.37
C SER A 387 -1.03 16.28 4.77
N PHE A 388 -1.03 17.47 5.37
CA PHE A 388 -1.74 17.74 6.63
C PHE A 388 -3.24 17.48 6.51
N LEU A 389 -3.89 17.94 5.42
CA LEU A 389 -5.31 17.66 5.18
C LEU A 389 -5.59 16.16 5.06
N CYS A 390 -4.72 15.40 4.39
CA CYS A 390 -4.82 13.93 4.37
C CYS A 390 -4.77 13.34 5.78
N GLY A 391 -3.88 13.82 6.65
CA GLY A 391 -3.78 13.41 8.05
C GLY A 391 -5.03 13.73 8.87
N VAL A 392 -5.64 14.89 8.67
CA VAL A 392 -6.91 15.28 9.31
C VAL A 392 -8.03 14.33 8.89
N ILE A 393 -8.19 14.08 7.59
CA ILE A 393 -9.23 13.18 7.07
C ILE A 393 -9.00 11.76 7.59
N LEU A 394 -7.75 11.28 7.59
CA LEU A 394 -7.36 9.98 8.13
C LEU A 394 -7.78 9.84 9.61
N CYS A 395 -7.50 10.85 10.44
CA CYS A 395 -7.86 10.85 11.85
C CYS A 395 -9.38 10.86 12.08
N ILE A 396 -10.14 11.57 11.23
CA ILE A 396 -11.61 11.59 11.27
C ILE A 396 -12.17 10.19 10.96
N LEU A 397 -11.65 9.54 9.90
CA LEU A 397 -12.05 8.19 9.53
C LEU A 397 -11.70 7.16 10.61
N ASP A 398 -10.50 7.26 11.19
CA ASP A 398 -10.07 6.41 12.30
C ASP A 398 -10.96 6.56 13.53
N LYS A 399 -11.31 7.80 13.90
CA LYS A 399 -12.25 8.06 15.00
C LYS A 399 -13.62 7.46 14.74
N LYS A 400 -14.14 7.62 13.52
CA LYS A 400 -15.45 7.08 13.13
C LYS A 400 -15.45 5.55 13.15
N ASN A 401 -14.36 4.92 12.71
CA ASN A 401 -14.20 3.46 12.74
C ASN A 401 -14.16 2.92 14.17
N ASP A 402 -13.41 3.58 15.08
CA ASP A 402 -13.39 3.19 16.49
C ASP A 402 -14.77 3.29 17.15
N GLN A 403 -15.52 4.36 16.86
CA GLN A 403 -16.90 4.52 17.37
C GLN A 403 -17.81 3.37 16.90
N GLN A 404 -17.72 2.99 15.62
CA GLN A 404 -18.49 1.86 15.08
C GLN A 404 -18.08 0.52 15.71
N LEU A 405 -16.79 0.31 15.97
CA LEU A 405 -16.30 -0.91 16.63
C LEU A 405 -16.75 -0.99 18.09
N MET A 406 -16.78 0.15 18.81
CA MET A 406 -17.29 0.22 20.19
C MET A 406 -18.79 -0.06 20.24
N GLU A 407 -19.58 0.40 19.27
CA GLU A 407 -21.01 0.09 19.17
C GLU A 407 -21.27 -1.40 18.87
N LEU A 408 -20.35 -2.07 18.15
CA LEU A 408 -20.46 -3.48 17.77
C LEU A 408 -19.99 -4.44 18.86
N ASN A 409 -18.94 -4.10 19.60
CA ASN A 409 -18.34 -4.92 20.64
C ASN A 409 -18.56 -4.26 22.01
N GLN A 410 -19.66 -4.62 22.68
CA GLN A 410 -20.04 -4.04 23.98
C GLN A 410 -19.01 -4.20 25.12
N GLU A 411 -17.94 -4.98 24.95
CA GLU A 411 -16.88 -5.11 25.96
C GLU A 411 -15.52 -5.40 25.32
N ILE A 412 -14.69 -4.39 25.05
CA ILE A 412 -13.22 -4.51 25.17
C ILE A 412 -12.67 -3.14 25.60
N HIS A 413 -12.74 -2.85 26.90
CA HIS A 413 -11.87 -1.86 27.52
C HIS A 413 -10.61 -2.57 28.01
N THR A 414 -9.61 -2.75 27.14
CA THR A 414 -8.25 -3.00 27.62
C THR A 414 -7.62 -1.65 27.93
N ASN A 415 -7.80 -1.19 29.18
CA ASN A 415 -6.99 -0.14 29.79
C ASN A 415 -5.57 -0.67 30.06
N ASP A 416 -4.88 -1.11 29.03
CA ASP A 416 -3.46 -1.41 29.11
C ASP A 416 -2.71 -0.07 29.06
N LYS A 417 -2.55 0.55 30.23
CA LYS A 417 -1.68 1.72 30.36
C LYS A 417 -0.27 1.32 29.97
N VAL A 418 0.27 1.98 28.95
CA VAL A 418 1.66 1.82 28.53
C VAL A 418 2.58 2.25 29.68
N SER A 419 3.45 1.34 30.14
CA SER A 419 4.44 1.63 31.17
C SER A 419 5.84 1.55 30.60
N PHE A 420 6.72 2.47 31.00
CA PHE A 420 8.15 2.42 30.64
C PHE A 420 8.84 1.11 31.04
N SER A 421 8.29 0.36 32.00
CA SER A 421 8.78 -0.95 32.38
C SER A 421 8.66 -1.99 31.26
N ASP A 422 7.75 -1.81 30.29
CA ASP A 422 7.54 -2.76 29.19
C ASP A 422 8.77 -2.87 28.27
N ILE A 423 9.65 -1.86 28.24
CA ILE A 423 10.90 -1.86 27.44
C ILE A 423 11.84 -3.00 27.90
N LYS A 424 11.80 -3.36 29.19
CA LYS A 424 12.63 -4.46 29.73
C LYS A 424 12.27 -5.82 29.14
N ASN A 425 11.08 -5.94 28.54
CA ASN A 425 10.60 -7.17 27.93
C ASN A 425 10.95 -7.27 26.44
N PHE A 426 11.69 -6.30 25.88
CA PHE A 426 12.10 -6.34 24.48
C PHE A 426 13.09 -7.48 24.24
N THR A 427 12.83 -8.25 23.19
CA THR A 427 13.58 -9.47 22.87
C THR A 427 14.94 -9.14 22.26
N TYR A 428 15.86 -10.11 22.30
CA TYR A 428 17.11 -10.02 21.54
C TYR A 428 16.86 -9.81 20.04
N THR A 429 15.81 -10.44 19.50
CA THR A 429 15.35 -10.24 18.12
C THR A 429 15.13 -8.76 17.82
N PHE A 430 14.42 -8.03 18.70
CA PHE A 430 14.20 -6.59 18.54
C PHE A 430 15.52 -5.81 18.54
N TRP A 431 16.38 -6.00 19.54
CA TRP A 431 17.62 -5.22 19.68
C TRP A 431 18.61 -5.43 18.53
N THR A 432 18.72 -6.66 18.04
CA THR A 432 19.55 -6.95 16.86
C THR A 432 18.93 -6.35 15.60
N LEU A 433 17.60 -6.40 15.46
CA LEU A 433 16.90 -5.81 14.32
C LEU A 433 17.09 -4.29 14.24
N ILE A 434 17.05 -3.55 15.37
CA ILE A 434 17.26 -2.09 15.34
C ILE A 434 18.68 -1.70 14.92
N ILE A 435 19.68 -2.52 15.28
CA ILE A 435 21.07 -2.30 14.84
C ILE A 435 21.14 -2.51 13.33
N VAL A 436 20.55 -3.59 12.80
CA VAL A 436 20.45 -3.80 11.35
C VAL A 436 19.72 -2.64 10.68
N CYS A 437 18.62 -2.15 11.25
CA CYS A 437 17.89 -1.00 10.72
C CYS A 437 18.80 0.23 10.59
N ALA A 438 19.53 0.56 11.64
CA ALA A 438 20.40 1.74 11.71
C ALA A 438 21.58 1.66 10.75
N LEU A 439 22.21 0.48 10.62
CA LEU A 439 23.32 0.28 9.71
C LEU A 439 22.88 0.41 8.24
N GLN A 440 21.75 -0.18 7.85
CA GLN A 440 21.29 -0.13 6.46
C GLN A 440 20.71 1.22 6.05
N ILE A 441 19.91 1.88 6.89
CA ILE A 441 19.45 3.23 6.55
C ILE A 441 20.58 4.26 6.62
N GLY A 442 21.53 4.07 7.55
CA GLY A 442 22.71 4.91 7.68
C GLY A 442 23.66 4.79 6.49
N SER A 443 23.64 3.69 5.73
CA SER A 443 24.39 3.60 4.47
C SER A 443 23.64 4.18 3.27
N TYR A 444 22.31 4.21 3.33
CA TYR A 444 21.44 4.74 2.27
C TYR A 444 21.29 6.26 2.31
N THR A 445 20.71 6.82 3.38
CA THR A 445 20.28 8.23 3.41
C THR A 445 21.48 9.20 3.35
N PRO A 446 22.52 9.06 4.19
CA PRO A 446 23.72 9.90 4.11
C PRO A 446 24.45 9.86 2.77
N PHE A 447 24.40 8.71 2.08
CA PHE A 447 24.96 8.59 0.74
C PHE A 447 24.14 9.41 -0.26
N LEU A 448 22.80 9.29 -0.23
CA LEU A 448 21.91 10.07 -1.09
C LEU A 448 22.00 11.57 -0.84
N ASP A 449 22.09 12.01 0.43
CA ASP A 449 22.21 13.43 0.79
C ASP A 449 23.40 14.11 0.07
N ASN A 450 24.48 13.37 -0.16
CA ASN A 450 25.70 13.85 -0.85
C ASN A 450 25.88 13.27 -2.26
N ALA A 451 24.88 12.58 -2.81
CA ALA A 451 25.06 11.82 -4.04
C ALA A 451 25.28 12.70 -5.27
N ASN A 452 24.79 13.95 -5.28
CA ASN A 452 25.09 14.89 -6.38
C ASN A 452 26.58 15.15 -6.51
N ASP A 453 27.26 15.42 -5.38
CA ASP A 453 28.69 15.67 -5.36
C ASP A 453 29.48 14.39 -5.62
N PHE A 454 29.03 13.26 -5.07
CA PHE A 454 29.60 11.94 -5.37
C PHE A 454 29.61 11.65 -6.88
N LEU A 455 28.46 11.79 -7.56
CA LEU A 455 28.31 11.50 -8.98
C LEU A 455 29.11 12.49 -9.85
N GLN A 456 29.19 13.77 -9.46
CA GLN A 456 29.99 14.77 -10.19
C GLN A 456 31.49 14.48 -10.08
N GLN A 457 31.98 14.34 -8.85
CA GLN A 457 33.41 14.25 -8.59
C GLN A 457 34.00 12.89 -8.96
N LYS A 458 33.19 11.82 -8.92
CA LYS A 458 33.66 10.47 -9.20
C LYS A 458 33.36 9.99 -10.63
N PHE A 459 32.24 10.41 -11.21
CA PHE A 459 31.78 9.89 -12.50
C PHE A 459 31.60 10.96 -13.57
N ASP A 460 32.10 12.18 -13.33
CA ASP A 460 32.14 13.29 -14.29
C ASP A 460 30.76 13.73 -14.82
N PHE A 461 29.70 13.50 -14.05
CA PHE A 461 28.39 14.08 -14.36
C PHE A 461 28.37 15.58 -14.06
N THR A 462 27.53 16.32 -14.76
CA THR A 462 27.12 17.66 -14.34
C THR A 462 26.12 17.56 -13.18
N TYR A 463 26.03 18.59 -12.33
CA TYR A 463 25.03 18.64 -11.25
C TYR A 463 23.60 18.33 -11.72
N LEU A 464 23.20 18.89 -12.87
CA LEU A 464 21.87 18.63 -13.46
C LEU A 464 21.71 17.17 -13.91
N GLN A 465 22.75 16.55 -14.46
CA GLN A 465 22.72 15.12 -14.80
C GLN A 465 22.64 14.26 -13.56
N SER A 466 23.42 14.56 -12.51
CA SER A 466 23.38 13.85 -11.23
C SER A 466 21.98 13.85 -10.63
N GLY A 467 21.33 15.01 -10.51
CA GLY A 467 19.97 15.11 -9.97
C GLY A 467 18.94 14.29 -10.77
N ARG A 468 19.08 14.23 -12.10
CA ARG A 468 18.24 13.39 -12.97
C ARG A 468 18.46 11.90 -12.74
N LEU A 469 19.72 11.49 -12.53
CA LEU A 469 20.07 10.10 -12.28
C LEU A 469 19.57 9.62 -10.91
N LEU A 470 19.61 10.47 -9.87
CA LEU A 470 19.08 10.12 -8.55
C LEU A 470 17.58 9.83 -8.58
N THR A 471 16.84 10.45 -9.50
CA THR A 471 15.42 10.11 -9.64
C THR A 471 15.21 8.67 -10.10
N LEU A 472 16.16 8.06 -10.81
CA LEU A 472 16.08 6.63 -11.14
C LEU A 472 16.11 5.76 -9.88
N THR A 473 16.91 6.12 -8.88
CA THR A 473 16.95 5.45 -7.58
C THR A 473 15.60 5.55 -6.86
N TYR A 474 15.05 6.77 -6.77
CA TYR A 474 13.75 7.00 -6.14
C TYR A 474 12.59 6.33 -6.89
N LEU A 475 12.58 6.35 -8.22
CA LEU A 475 11.56 5.67 -9.02
C LEU A 475 11.66 4.16 -8.93
N ALA A 476 12.88 3.61 -8.93
CA ALA A 476 13.09 2.19 -8.67
C ALA A 476 12.48 1.82 -7.31
N ALA A 477 12.72 2.64 -6.27
CA ALA A 477 12.15 2.39 -4.97
C ALA A 477 10.61 2.46 -4.94
N ALA A 478 10.04 3.49 -5.55
CA ALA A 478 8.60 3.71 -5.65
C ALA A 478 7.87 2.61 -6.43
N ILE A 479 8.50 2.04 -7.46
CA ILE A 479 7.90 0.99 -8.30
C ILE A 479 8.07 -0.40 -7.66
N LEU A 480 9.22 -0.68 -7.06
CA LEU A 480 9.53 -2.00 -6.52
C LEU A 480 8.87 -2.25 -5.16
N SER A 481 8.70 -1.22 -4.33
CA SER A 481 8.11 -1.38 -2.98
C SER A 481 6.71 -2.02 -3.00
N PRO A 482 5.76 -1.59 -3.86
CA PRO A 482 4.44 -2.22 -4.01
C PRO A 482 4.48 -3.66 -4.53
N LEU A 483 5.56 -4.10 -5.16
CA LEU A 483 5.72 -5.46 -5.69
C LEU A 483 6.34 -6.40 -4.64
N ILE A 484 7.32 -5.92 -3.90
CA ILE A 484 8.05 -6.71 -2.89
C ILE A 484 7.16 -6.99 -1.67
N GLY A 485 6.37 -6.02 -1.21
CA GLY A 485 5.50 -6.16 -0.04
C GLY A 485 4.56 -7.37 -0.12
N PRO A 486 3.69 -7.46 -1.15
CA PRO A 486 2.81 -8.62 -1.36
C PRO A 486 3.57 -9.93 -1.49
N TYR A 487 4.71 -9.93 -2.17
CA TYR A 487 5.51 -11.14 -2.35
C TYR A 487 6.04 -11.68 -1.02
N VAL A 488 6.57 -10.81 -0.17
CA VAL A 488 7.07 -11.17 1.17
C VAL A 488 5.92 -11.67 2.06
N ASP A 489 4.77 -11.01 2.02
CA ASP A 489 3.60 -11.44 2.80
C ASP A 489 3.01 -12.80 2.32
N GLN A 490 3.18 -13.16 1.05
CA GLN A 490 2.78 -14.46 0.53
C GLN A 490 3.77 -15.58 0.89
N VAL A 491 5.07 -15.30 0.82
CA VAL A 491 6.12 -16.30 1.03
C VAL A 491 6.44 -16.51 2.52
N GLY A 492 6.33 -15.47 3.35
CA GLY A 492 6.88 -15.48 4.70
C GLY A 492 8.41 -15.48 4.66
N LYS A 493 9.05 -16.25 5.56
CA LYS A 493 10.52 -16.43 5.61
C LYS A 493 11.33 -15.12 5.68
N ARG A 494 10.87 -14.17 6.49
CA ARG A 494 11.40 -12.80 6.51
C ARG A 494 12.90 -12.78 6.80
N ARG A 495 13.42 -13.72 7.58
CA ARG A 495 14.86 -13.81 7.91
C ARG A 495 15.75 -13.95 6.68
N LEU A 496 15.34 -14.76 5.70
CA LEU A 496 16.08 -14.91 4.44
C LEU A 496 16.03 -13.63 3.61
N PHE A 497 14.89 -12.96 3.61
CA PHE A 497 14.74 -11.67 2.93
C PHE A 497 15.57 -10.55 3.58
N ILE A 498 15.72 -10.54 4.92
CA ILE A 498 16.61 -9.59 5.61
C ILE A 498 18.08 -9.85 5.22
N LEU A 499 18.50 -11.12 5.16
CA LEU A 499 19.85 -11.49 4.66
C LEU A 499 20.06 -11.02 3.22
N ALA A 500 19.10 -11.29 2.34
CA ALA A 500 19.17 -10.85 0.94
C ALA A 500 19.24 -9.32 0.81
N THR A 501 18.52 -8.59 1.67
CA THR A 501 18.58 -7.11 1.72
C THR A 501 20.00 -6.63 2.03
N CYS A 502 20.64 -7.21 3.04
CA CYS A 502 22.01 -6.85 3.43
C CYS A 502 23.03 -7.15 2.31
N LEU A 503 22.90 -8.30 1.64
CA LEU A 503 23.73 -8.66 0.49
C LEU A 503 23.55 -7.68 -0.69
N CYS A 504 22.33 -7.20 -0.92
CA CYS A 504 22.04 -6.21 -1.96
C CYS A 504 22.72 -4.86 -1.68
N TYR A 505 22.69 -4.39 -0.42
CA TYR A 505 23.41 -3.19 0.01
C TYR A 505 24.93 -3.33 -0.14
N ILE A 506 25.49 -4.47 0.26
CA ILE A 506 26.92 -4.77 0.10
C ILE A 506 27.30 -4.70 -1.39
N LEU A 507 26.54 -5.36 -2.26
CA LEU A 507 26.80 -5.34 -3.70
C LEU A 507 26.71 -3.92 -4.26
N THR A 508 25.70 -3.16 -3.86
CA THR A 508 25.48 -1.77 -4.29
C THR A 508 26.68 -0.87 -3.94
N HIS A 509 27.08 -0.84 -2.68
CA HIS A 509 28.18 0.03 -2.23
C HIS A 509 29.55 -0.49 -2.70
N PHE A 510 29.72 -1.80 -2.84
CA PHE A 510 30.92 -2.37 -3.46
C PHE A 510 31.08 -1.92 -4.92
N LEU A 511 29.99 -1.93 -5.70
CA LEU A 511 29.99 -1.41 -7.07
C LEU A 511 30.31 0.09 -7.08
N PHE A 512 29.71 0.89 -6.21
CA PHE A 512 30.08 2.31 -6.09
C PHE A 512 31.55 2.50 -5.71
N GLY A 513 32.15 1.61 -4.91
CA GLY A 513 33.56 1.66 -4.53
C GLY A 513 34.51 1.35 -5.69
N ILE A 514 34.25 0.27 -6.43
CA ILE A 514 35.17 -0.26 -7.46
C ILE A 514 35.10 0.48 -8.80
N MET A 515 33.94 1.04 -9.13
CA MET A 515 33.76 1.73 -10.40
C MET A 515 34.60 3.00 -10.46
N LYS A 516 35.24 3.24 -11.61
CA LYS A 516 36.09 4.40 -11.87
C LYS A 516 35.38 5.44 -12.74
N SER A 517 35.94 6.65 -12.79
CA SER A 517 35.64 7.64 -13.83
C SER A 517 35.84 7.01 -15.23
N SER A 518 35.11 7.48 -16.23
CA SER A 518 35.34 7.02 -17.60
C SER A 518 36.61 7.68 -18.15
N HIS A 519 37.43 6.93 -18.88
CA HIS A 519 38.60 7.50 -19.53
C HIS A 519 38.13 8.58 -20.54
N GLU A 520 38.79 9.75 -20.51
CA GLU A 520 38.58 10.89 -21.44
C GLU A 520 37.51 11.94 -21.06
N GLY A 521 37.11 12.04 -19.77
CA GLY A 521 36.28 13.16 -19.30
C GLY A 521 34.81 13.08 -19.73
N HIS A 522 34.36 11.88 -20.08
CA HIS A 522 32.96 11.60 -20.35
C HIS A 522 32.25 11.07 -19.08
N PRO A 523 30.95 11.35 -18.90
CA PRO A 523 30.23 10.83 -17.75
C PRO A 523 30.11 9.30 -17.79
N ASN A 524 30.37 8.61 -16.66
CA ASN A 524 30.25 7.16 -16.59
C ASN A 524 28.80 6.71 -16.33
N TYR A 525 28.04 6.50 -17.40
CA TYR A 525 26.64 6.02 -17.33
C TYR A 525 26.46 4.59 -16.80
N VAL A 526 27.52 3.79 -16.67
CA VAL A 526 27.43 2.47 -16.03
C VAL A 526 27.02 2.61 -14.55
N SER A 527 27.27 3.78 -13.94
CA SER A 527 26.87 4.11 -12.56
C SER A 527 25.35 4.06 -12.32
N ILE A 528 24.54 4.01 -13.38
CA ILE A 528 23.10 3.76 -13.30
C ILE A 528 22.79 2.41 -12.64
N ILE A 529 23.61 1.39 -12.88
CA ILE A 529 23.40 0.03 -12.34
C ILE A 529 23.36 0.04 -10.80
N PRO A 530 24.41 0.51 -10.09
CA PRO A 530 24.34 0.59 -8.63
C PRO A 530 23.29 1.59 -8.13
N LEU A 531 22.92 2.63 -8.89
CA LEU A 531 21.82 3.54 -8.50
C LEU A 531 20.44 2.84 -8.49
N ILE A 532 20.14 2.01 -9.48
CA ILE A 532 18.91 1.21 -9.50
C ILE A 532 18.96 0.14 -8.39
N LEU A 533 20.12 -0.49 -8.20
CA LEU A 533 20.30 -1.51 -7.15
C LEU A 533 20.16 -0.91 -5.74
N LEU A 534 20.56 0.35 -5.54
CA LEU A 534 20.33 1.10 -4.32
C LEU A 534 18.82 1.28 -4.05
N GLY A 535 18.04 1.62 -5.08
CA GLY A 535 16.57 1.73 -4.98
C GLY A 535 15.90 0.39 -4.66
N LEU A 536 16.39 -0.72 -5.24
CA LEU A 536 15.95 -2.07 -4.88
C LEU A 536 16.28 -2.40 -3.43
N SER A 537 17.52 -2.15 -3.00
CA SER A 537 17.99 -2.41 -1.63
C SER A 537 17.15 -1.68 -0.59
N TYR A 538 16.82 -0.42 -0.87
CA TYR A 538 15.95 0.37 -0.02
C TYR A 538 14.49 -0.11 -0.02
N SER A 539 13.94 -0.49 -1.17
CA SER A 539 12.60 -1.10 -1.23
C SER A 539 12.51 -2.35 -0.37
N MET A 540 13.54 -3.20 -0.43
CA MET A 540 13.63 -4.40 0.40
C MET A 540 13.70 -4.03 1.88
N TYR A 541 14.51 -3.04 2.25
CA TYR A 541 14.57 -2.53 3.63
C TYR A 541 13.18 -2.09 4.14
N CYS A 542 12.47 -1.25 3.39
CA CYS A 542 11.16 -0.72 3.76
C CYS A 542 10.09 -1.81 3.84
N CYS A 543 10.09 -2.78 2.92
CA CYS A 543 9.04 -3.80 2.86
C CYS A 543 9.32 -5.02 3.74
N ILE A 544 10.58 -5.23 4.17
CA ILE A 544 10.96 -6.43 4.93
C ILE A 544 11.33 -6.08 6.36
N ILE A 545 12.31 -5.19 6.55
CA ILE A 545 12.93 -4.95 7.86
C ILE A 545 12.00 -4.12 8.74
N ILE A 546 11.45 -3.02 8.21
CA ILE A 546 10.57 -2.11 8.96
C ILE A 546 9.30 -2.82 9.50
N PRO A 547 8.52 -3.57 8.70
CA PRO A 547 7.37 -4.33 9.20
C PRO A 547 7.77 -5.38 10.23
N THR A 548 8.98 -5.94 10.11
CA THR A 548 9.49 -6.94 11.05
C THR A 548 9.68 -6.38 12.46
N VAL A 549 9.95 -5.08 12.61
CA VAL A 549 9.99 -4.41 13.92
C VAL A 549 8.65 -4.54 14.63
N GLN A 550 7.53 -4.39 13.91
CA GLN A 550 6.18 -4.49 14.49
C GLN A 550 5.83 -5.90 14.95
N TYR A 551 6.44 -6.93 14.35
CA TYR A 551 6.27 -8.31 14.79
C TYR A 551 7.17 -8.68 15.97
N ALA A 552 8.27 -7.95 16.18
CA ALA A 552 9.22 -8.23 17.26
C ALA A 552 8.75 -7.72 18.64
N VAL A 553 7.68 -6.90 18.69
CA VAL A 553 7.18 -6.27 19.92
C VAL A 553 5.65 -6.32 20.03
N PRO A 554 5.07 -6.28 21.24
CA PRO A 554 3.63 -6.18 21.43
C PRO A 554 3.03 -4.89 20.83
N GLN A 555 1.77 -4.97 20.36
CA GLN A 555 1.09 -3.84 19.70
C GLN A 555 1.10 -2.55 20.52
N ARG A 556 0.88 -2.64 21.83
CA ARG A 556 0.74 -1.50 22.73
C ARG A 556 2.01 -0.64 22.85
N VAL A 557 3.17 -1.20 22.51
CA VAL A 557 4.49 -0.53 22.62
C VAL A 557 5.13 -0.24 21.27
N VAL A 558 4.40 -0.43 20.16
CA VAL A 558 4.93 -0.17 18.80
C VAL A 558 5.46 1.26 18.67
N GLY A 559 4.76 2.27 19.19
CA GLY A 559 5.24 3.66 19.15
C GLY A 559 6.60 3.85 19.85
N THR A 560 6.79 3.23 21.03
CA THR A 560 8.05 3.26 21.77
C THR A 560 9.16 2.52 21.01
N ALA A 561 8.84 1.36 20.43
CA ALA A 561 9.79 0.58 19.64
C ALA A 561 10.31 1.36 18.43
N PHE A 562 9.42 2.04 17.70
CA PHE A 562 9.80 2.92 16.59
C PHE A 562 10.52 4.20 17.06
N GLY A 563 10.27 4.68 18.27
CA GLY A 563 11.11 5.71 18.90
C GLY A 563 12.56 5.26 19.08
N PHE A 564 12.80 4.01 19.50
CA PHE A 564 14.15 3.44 19.57
C PHE A 564 14.77 3.23 18.18
N VAL A 565 13.99 2.76 17.20
CA VAL A 565 14.44 2.69 15.80
C VAL A 565 14.92 4.08 15.36
N GLY A 566 14.07 5.10 15.51
CA GLY A 566 14.39 6.49 15.16
C GLY A 566 15.68 7.00 15.82
N MET A 567 15.88 6.72 17.11
CA MET A 567 17.11 7.12 17.81
C MET A 567 18.36 6.50 17.18
N PHE A 568 18.37 5.19 16.94
CA PHE A 568 19.53 4.49 16.40
C PHE A 568 19.79 4.87 14.93
N THR A 569 18.74 5.01 14.12
CA THR A 569 18.87 5.43 12.72
C THR A 569 19.40 6.85 12.61
N ASN A 570 18.88 7.80 13.40
CA ASN A 570 19.36 9.18 13.41
C ASN A 570 20.78 9.31 13.98
N THR A 571 21.19 8.41 14.88
CA THR A 571 22.59 8.32 15.33
C THR A 571 23.50 7.92 14.16
N ALA A 572 23.14 6.89 13.40
CA ALA A 572 23.89 6.47 12.22
C ALA A 572 23.94 7.58 11.15
N MET A 573 22.79 8.21 10.86
CA MET A 573 22.68 9.32 9.92
C MET A 573 23.47 10.56 10.34
N THR A 574 23.75 10.74 11.63
CA THR A 574 24.58 11.85 12.11
C THR A 574 26.07 11.50 12.04
N LEU A 575 26.47 10.29 12.44
CA LEU A 575 27.87 9.90 12.57
C LEU A 575 28.52 9.52 11.23
N PHE A 576 27.83 8.75 10.39
CA PHE A 576 28.42 8.22 9.16
C PHE A 576 28.79 9.28 8.13
N PRO A 577 28.00 10.35 7.86
CA PRO A 577 28.44 11.40 6.95
C PRO A 577 29.68 12.16 7.45
N ILE A 578 29.88 12.30 8.76
CA ILE A 578 31.09 12.91 9.32
C ILE A 578 32.32 12.07 8.97
N ILE A 579 32.24 10.76 9.13
CA ILE A 579 33.32 9.83 8.78
C ILE A 579 33.56 9.84 7.26
N ALA A 580 32.49 9.79 6.45
CA ALA A 580 32.59 9.85 5.00
C ALA A 580 33.27 11.15 4.52
N ALA A 581 32.92 12.30 5.11
CA ALA A 581 33.56 13.58 4.79
C ALA A 581 35.05 13.58 5.15
N GLN A 582 35.43 13.03 6.30
CA GLN A 582 36.84 12.89 6.69
C GLN A 582 37.63 11.97 5.75
N ILE A 583 37.00 10.90 5.23
CA ILE A 583 37.63 10.02 4.23
C ILE A 583 37.96 10.83 2.97
N VAL A 584 37.01 11.62 2.45
CA VAL A 584 37.24 12.45 1.25
C VAL A 584 38.33 13.49 1.50
N GLN A 585 38.29 14.19 2.64
CA GLN A 585 39.26 15.25 2.97
C GLN A 585 40.70 14.74 3.11
N ASN A 586 40.89 13.50 3.57
CA ASN A 586 42.21 12.90 3.76
C ASN A 586 42.73 12.14 2.54
N SER A 587 41.99 12.12 1.43
CA SER A 587 42.36 11.39 0.21
C SER A 587 43.22 12.24 -0.72
N VAL A 588 44.01 11.57 -1.58
CA VAL A 588 44.95 12.24 -2.49
C VAL A 588 44.20 13.04 -3.57
N ASP A 589 43.12 12.46 -4.07
CA ASP A 589 42.23 13.07 -5.05
C ASP A 589 40.77 12.71 -4.75
N ALA A 590 39.84 13.42 -5.41
CA ALA A 590 38.42 13.25 -5.19
C ALA A 590 37.93 11.85 -5.59
N GLU A 591 38.42 11.30 -6.72
CA GLU A 591 38.01 9.99 -7.20
C GLU A 591 38.35 8.88 -6.19
N GLN A 592 39.57 8.92 -5.65
CA GLN A 592 40.01 8.03 -4.58
C GLN A 592 39.16 8.21 -3.33
N GLY A 593 38.92 9.46 -2.91
CA GLY A 593 38.12 9.75 -1.72
C GLY A 593 36.70 9.19 -1.80
N TYR A 594 36.00 9.45 -2.89
CA TYR A 594 34.64 8.92 -3.10
C TYR A 594 34.64 7.39 -3.30
N SER A 595 35.71 6.80 -3.84
CA SER A 595 35.86 5.34 -3.86
C SER A 595 35.97 4.73 -2.47
N LEU A 596 36.76 5.34 -1.59
CA LEU A 596 36.90 4.93 -0.20
C LEU A 596 35.59 5.11 0.57
N VAL A 597 34.80 6.16 0.28
CA VAL A 597 33.45 6.32 0.83
C VAL A 597 32.54 5.16 0.40
N GLY A 598 32.60 4.73 -0.86
CA GLY A 598 31.88 3.53 -1.33
C GLY A 598 32.25 2.28 -0.54
N TYR A 599 33.55 2.04 -0.30
CA TYR A 599 34.01 0.91 0.52
C TYR A 599 33.64 1.05 2.00
N PHE A 600 33.60 2.26 2.54
CA PHE A 600 33.16 2.52 3.91
C PHE A 600 31.70 2.10 4.13
N TYR A 601 30.78 2.52 3.25
CA TYR A 601 29.37 2.10 3.32
C TYR A 601 29.19 0.60 3.04
N CYS A 602 30.04 0.01 2.20
CA CYS A 602 30.10 -1.44 2.03
C CYS A 602 30.48 -2.14 3.34
N GLY A 603 31.50 -1.64 4.05
CA GLY A 603 31.92 -2.14 5.37
C GLY A 603 30.80 -2.06 6.42
N ILE A 604 30.07 -0.94 6.48
CA ILE A 604 28.88 -0.79 7.34
C ILE A 604 27.85 -1.89 7.03
N SER A 605 27.59 -2.13 5.74
CA SER A 605 26.62 -3.13 5.28
C SER A 605 27.07 -4.56 5.62
N ILE A 606 28.37 -4.85 5.62
CA ILE A 606 28.96 -6.13 6.07
C ILE A 606 28.79 -6.33 7.57
N ILE A 607 28.97 -5.28 8.39
CA ILE A 607 28.69 -5.34 9.83
C ILE A 607 27.21 -5.66 10.04
N GLY A 608 26.31 -5.01 9.27
CA GLY A 608 24.87 -5.30 9.29
C GLY A 608 24.55 -6.75 8.92
N LEU A 609 25.26 -7.32 7.94
CA LEU A 609 25.14 -8.74 7.59
C LEU A 609 25.54 -9.64 8.78
N GLY A 610 26.60 -9.30 9.52
CA GLY A 610 27.01 -10.03 10.73
C GLY A 610 25.90 -10.08 11.79
N PHE A 611 25.28 -8.94 12.10
CA PHE A 611 24.12 -8.89 13.00
C PHE A 611 22.91 -9.66 12.44
N THR A 612 22.69 -9.62 11.14
CA THR A 612 21.60 -10.38 10.49
C THR A 612 21.84 -11.90 10.56
N ILE A 613 23.08 -12.36 10.42
CA ILE A 613 23.43 -13.77 10.62
C ILE A 613 23.18 -14.18 12.08
N SER A 614 23.55 -13.34 13.04
CA SER A 614 23.25 -13.57 14.46
C SER A 614 21.73 -13.66 14.73
N LEU A 615 20.95 -12.74 14.16
CA LEU A 615 19.49 -12.75 14.21
C LEU A 615 18.92 -14.06 13.62
N TYR A 616 19.46 -14.49 12.48
CA TYR A 616 19.05 -15.72 11.82
C TYR A 616 19.22 -16.94 12.74
N TYR A 617 20.39 -17.11 13.36
CA TYR A 617 20.63 -18.23 14.28
C TYR A 617 19.76 -18.15 15.55
N PHE A 618 19.71 -16.99 16.19
CA PHE A 618 18.97 -16.81 17.44
C PHE A 618 17.47 -17.09 17.27
N ASP A 619 16.85 -16.52 16.23
CA ASP A 619 15.42 -16.70 16.00
C ASP A 619 15.10 -18.15 15.63
N THR A 620 16.01 -18.82 14.93
CA THR A 620 15.87 -20.24 14.54
C THR A 620 15.85 -21.18 15.73
N GLN A 621 16.52 -20.83 16.83
CA GLN A 621 16.57 -21.62 18.04
C GLN A 621 15.42 -21.33 19.01
N ASN A 622 14.94 -20.08 19.07
CA ASN A 622 14.06 -19.64 20.17
C ASN A 622 12.59 -19.36 19.81
N SER A 623 12.28 -18.93 18.58
CA SER A 623 10.94 -18.38 18.28
C SER A 623 10.40 -18.73 16.89
N ILE A 624 11.20 -18.68 15.83
CA ILE A 624 10.81 -18.89 14.41
C ILE A 624 9.66 -17.98 13.94
N VAL A 625 9.22 -17.03 14.75
CA VAL A 625 8.05 -16.17 14.50
C VAL A 625 8.22 -15.35 13.23
N LEU A 626 9.46 -15.01 12.86
CA LEU A 626 9.76 -14.22 11.67
C LEU A 626 9.61 -14.97 10.35
N ASP A 627 9.52 -16.30 10.37
CA ASP A 627 9.36 -17.10 9.16
C ASP A 627 7.90 -17.40 8.82
N PHE A 628 6.98 -17.21 9.77
CA PHE A 628 5.57 -17.44 9.56
C PHE A 628 4.98 -16.49 8.52
N VAL A 629 4.03 -17.02 7.74
CA VAL A 629 3.30 -16.22 6.76
C VAL A 629 2.40 -15.20 7.49
N ASN A 630 1.80 -15.61 8.62
CA ASN A 630 1.13 -14.68 9.53
C ASN A 630 1.64 -14.86 10.97
N PRO A 631 2.55 -14.02 11.45
CA PRO A 631 3.10 -14.10 12.81
C PRO A 631 2.05 -14.01 13.93
N GLU A 632 0.90 -13.34 13.69
CA GLU A 632 -0.15 -13.17 14.71
C GLU A 632 -1.17 -14.33 14.72
N SER A 633 -1.28 -15.06 13.61
CA SER A 633 -2.18 -16.21 13.52
C SER A 633 -1.50 -17.35 12.76
N PRO A 634 -0.44 -17.95 13.35
CA PRO A 634 0.25 -19.05 12.71
C PRO A 634 -0.71 -20.22 12.46
N THR A 635 -0.52 -20.92 11.34
CA THR A 635 -1.29 -22.12 11.01
C THR A 635 -1.04 -23.22 12.05
N LEU A 636 -1.92 -24.24 12.09
CA LEU A 636 -1.73 -25.37 12.99
C LEU A 636 -0.38 -26.06 12.74
N GLU A 637 -0.01 -26.24 11.47
CA GLU A 637 1.29 -26.77 11.06
C GLU A 637 2.46 -25.89 11.54
N GLU A 638 2.35 -24.56 11.45
CA GLU A 638 3.38 -23.61 11.94
C GLU A 638 3.51 -23.68 13.48
N LYS A 639 2.40 -23.82 14.21
CA LYS A 639 2.39 -23.99 15.67
C LYS A 639 3.00 -25.31 16.09
N GLU A 640 2.58 -26.41 15.48
CA GLU A 640 3.13 -27.75 15.75
C GLU A 640 4.62 -27.81 15.44
N PHE A 641 5.08 -27.16 14.37
CA PHE A 641 6.50 -27.03 14.06
C PHE A 641 7.27 -26.27 15.14
N GLN A 642 6.72 -25.16 15.65
CA GLN A 642 7.32 -24.37 16.71
C GLN A 642 7.43 -25.15 18.03
N GLU A 643 6.35 -25.83 18.43
CA GLU A 643 6.29 -26.65 19.64
C GLU A 643 7.28 -27.82 19.58
N ASN A 644 7.32 -28.54 18.46
CA ASN A 644 8.26 -29.64 18.25
C ASN A 644 9.72 -29.19 18.33
N LYS A 645 10.04 -28.00 17.81
CA LYS A 645 11.40 -27.47 17.84
C LYS A 645 11.81 -26.95 19.21
N GLN A 646 10.90 -26.28 19.93
CA GLN A 646 11.13 -25.91 21.34
C GLN A 646 11.36 -27.16 22.19
N PHE A 647 10.60 -28.23 21.95
CA PHE A 647 10.79 -29.51 22.63
C PHE A 647 12.17 -30.12 22.33
N GLN A 648 12.61 -30.13 21.06
CA GLN A 648 13.96 -30.60 20.71
C GLN A 648 15.07 -29.75 21.34
N CYS A 649 14.97 -28.43 21.30
CA CYS A 649 15.99 -27.53 21.84
C CYS A 649 16.09 -27.63 23.38
N ASN A 650 14.95 -27.80 24.07
CA ASN A 650 14.93 -28.07 25.51
C ASN A 650 15.51 -29.45 25.84
N LYS A 651 15.27 -30.46 25.00
CA LYS A 651 15.83 -31.80 25.16
C LYS A 651 17.36 -31.80 24.99
N GLU A 652 17.89 -31.07 24.03
CA GLU A 652 19.34 -30.91 23.85
C GLU A 652 20.01 -30.21 25.05
N LYS A 653 19.41 -29.13 25.56
CA LYS A 653 19.89 -28.46 26.78
C LYS A 653 19.85 -29.34 28.04
N LEU A 654 18.88 -30.25 28.13
CA LEU A 654 18.78 -31.22 29.22
C LEU A 654 19.77 -32.38 29.10
N ILE A 655 20.34 -32.62 27.90
CA ILE A 655 21.38 -33.63 27.67
C ILE A 655 22.77 -33.05 27.92
N GLU A 656 22.94 -31.72 27.78
CA GLU A 656 24.20 -31.01 28.09
C GLU A 656 24.42 -30.74 29.60
N ILE A 657 23.37 -30.76 30.42
CA ILE A 657 23.42 -30.67 31.89
C ILE A 657 23.61 -32.07 32.47
#